data_AF-A0AA38NNA4-F1
#
_entry.id   AF-A0AA38NNA4-F1
#
_cell.length_a   1.000
_cell.length_b   1.000
_cell.length_c   1.000
_cell.angle_alpha   90.00
_cell.angle_beta   90.00
_cell.angle_gamma   90.00
#
_symmetry.space_group_name_H-M   'P 1'
#
loop_
_entity.id
_entity.type
_entity.pdbx_description
1 polymer ?
#
loop_
_entity_poly.entity_id
_entity_poly.type
_entity_poly.pdbx_seq_one_letter_code
_entity_poly.pdbx_strand_id
1 'polypeptide(L)'
;MLRWLQSTVQNPGGYGVAASRLHVAQKLSEKRIHPNLLKHKTSLVVGHSAACRGPNAAAVSLARGITKHVPESTAVCVSAEHASNERVNESEKLRHYLASAPAKKLPSETLITLYESVRIGTQLKTLSAVHLSTLISILGASSLPPDAPRVRRNHVDGVSHTSYWSQVLCIAEDKKALGFLLNEGDHYWAMWAWIARYRFDKDASSLSIASIHYRHIWRKTRYPDILIPYFEALLSTGNLEHFNTAVADLCSILGVHSNLHGRSLKLVWDLFLSVPKALTTPVQKDLLEALWKRTTMLHTVVPRSHYMATHMFDPLTKRHQRLPLAIPHLVASLGAPLFPFFRIPVPLSVQQWARRQLLAALSPSCADDLRWTNFALFALNQVIHNGTDSRTSTLDPNSVGFHFKDWHAVLTLSILENVTNSHIQESEVRSILGALWARWLRIETERPIYVSRAVISSFLRLAARTGDNHILDQCYRYAMNYALWDSNLNHTTADRAQIEALVGHYLEAFVLCHGKRWTDILDFFDVQKGLSISGSHADFVIRKFLSLDVGLSYEFYEFCASHNVPVGADITTMLAINLAPTRLHDVFSMLECGLDHLQLERVLIALLDTLRTQRYQYLIPTSGRILGRVLRNFLQSQAPSTRMKYALRYAISRLVVSNCAADAIRIVELLNDRVPSFLNFRFLQRLLGIFLRYRQFKFAVRLYHVVKSKSVTSQNRFRRMLIRGLIKGGASALVRRYRSSGSTSSTLERIFSRLDYRGPVPDRRTSDRALSIIRKHPSDIPSIKYAFAALVLSKRPVAAKRLFQSSLPYLDPPTKIWFGNMFLHRILRRFDKRNIQVVKKLLRAKNYLMANFGFTGDRVTYNILMKGMLRWRNVSITRARMLFDDCIRMGYPVGSRWRRFNNVPFGTQSPVSPLTFGISALDPQISFQRHIRPLYKMFIKAFYLRKDVEAAKTVIGILKSEEAETLLRQQHRDRSRLERFQKAQSNQRQSK
;
A
#
# COMPACT_ATOMS: atom_id res chain seq x y z
N MET A 1 -0.70 8.59 37.61
CA MET A 1 -0.10 7.58 38.51
C MET A 1 -0.11 8.03 39.97
N LEU A 2 -0.03 9.34 40.26
CA LEU A 2 -0.31 9.93 41.58
C LEU A 2 -1.77 9.70 42.09
N ARG A 3 -2.79 9.61 41.21
CA ARG A 3 -4.17 9.22 41.59
C ARG A 3 -4.38 7.75 42.00
N TRP A 4 -3.36 6.88 41.93
CA TRP A 4 -3.50 5.45 42.31
C TRP A 4 -2.83 5.11 43.65
N LEU A 5 -2.13 6.07 44.27
CA LEU A 5 -1.45 5.87 45.56
C LEU A 5 -2.26 6.34 46.79
N GLN A 6 -3.40 7.00 46.61
CA GLN A 6 -4.25 7.48 47.72
C GLN A 6 -5.34 6.49 48.21
N SER A 7 -5.54 5.32 47.59
CA SER A 7 -6.68 4.44 47.94
C SER A 7 -6.44 3.40 49.04
N THR A 8 -5.34 3.43 49.79
CA THR A 8 -5.11 2.44 50.86
C THR A 8 -4.26 2.97 52.03
N VAL A 9 -4.85 3.77 52.94
CA VAL A 9 -4.63 3.75 54.41
C VAL A 9 -5.85 4.41 55.11
N GLN A 10 -6.53 3.62 55.97
CA GLN A 10 -7.42 3.92 57.12
C GLN A 10 -8.48 5.05 57.08
N ASN A 11 -9.75 4.67 57.29
CA ASN A 11 -10.48 5.03 58.53
C ASN A 11 -11.68 4.11 58.82
N PRO A 12 -12.03 3.89 60.11
CA PRO A 12 -13.14 3.05 60.57
C PRO A 12 -14.44 3.86 60.80
N GLY A 13 -15.58 3.16 60.83
CA GLY A 13 -16.78 3.61 61.55
C GLY A 13 -17.97 4.12 60.72
N GLY A 14 -19.17 3.63 61.09
CA GLY A 14 -20.41 4.42 61.12
C GLY A 14 -21.43 4.24 59.98
N TYR A 15 -22.62 3.73 60.38
CA TYR A 15 -24.02 4.03 59.94
C TYR A 15 -24.29 4.37 58.45
N GLY A 16 -25.26 3.82 57.72
CA GLY A 16 -26.66 3.49 58.04
C GLY A 16 -27.55 4.10 56.92
N VAL A 17 -28.76 3.55 56.70
CA VAL A 17 -29.88 4.07 55.84
C VAL A 17 -29.70 3.82 54.32
N ALA A 18 -30.50 3.04 53.56
CA ALA A 18 -31.95 2.74 53.42
C ALA A 18 -32.72 3.70 52.46
N ALA A 19 -33.53 3.08 51.57
CA ALA A 19 -34.55 3.65 50.67
C ALA A 19 -34.03 4.53 49.50
N SER A 20 -34.61 4.57 48.29
CA SER A 20 -36.03 4.44 47.94
C SER A 20 -36.24 3.85 46.52
N ARG A 21 -37.35 3.11 46.39
CA ARG A 21 -38.05 2.77 45.14
C ARG A 21 -39.07 3.87 44.83
N LEU A 22 -39.33 4.13 43.55
CA LEU A 22 -40.61 4.61 42.97
C LEU A 22 -40.44 4.51 41.44
N HIS A 23 -41.02 3.54 40.73
CA HIS A 23 -42.40 3.44 40.21
C HIS A 23 -42.89 4.67 39.45
N VAL A 24 -43.01 4.54 38.12
CA VAL A 24 -44.19 4.92 37.33
C VAL A 24 -44.33 3.91 36.16
N ALA A 25 -45.58 3.54 35.88
CA ALA A 25 -46.04 2.53 34.94
C ALA A 25 -46.92 3.15 33.83
N GLN A 26 -47.22 2.33 32.81
CA GLN A 26 -48.39 2.40 31.90
C GLN A 26 -48.36 3.49 30.82
N LYS A 27 -48.88 3.37 29.58
CA LYS A 27 -49.93 2.54 28.92
C LYS A 27 -49.68 2.59 27.38
N LEU A 28 -49.76 1.47 26.63
CA LEU A 28 -50.86 0.95 25.77
C LEU A 28 -51.11 1.61 24.39
N SER A 29 -51.14 0.75 23.36
CA SER A 29 -52.06 0.63 22.19
C SER A 29 -51.25 0.26 20.92
N GLU A 30 -51.30 -0.99 20.45
CA GLU A 30 -52.29 -1.62 19.56
C GLU A 30 -52.31 -1.07 18.12
N LYS A 31 -51.88 -1.92 17.16
CA LYS A 31 -52.60 -2.16 15.91
C LYS A 31 -52.14 -3.48 15.27
N ARG A 32 -53.09 -4.41 15.15
CA ARG A 32 -53.04 -5.65 14.36
C ARG A 32 -53.30 -5.32 12.88
N ILE A 33 -52.57 -5.94 11.95
CA ILE A 33 -53.04 -6.23 10.59
C ILE A 33 -52.58 -7.65 10.19
N HIS A 34 -53.47 -8.35 9.51
CA HIS A 34 -53.48 -9.77 9.12
C HIS A 34 -52.32 -10.25 8.22
N PRO A 35 -52.05 -11.58 8.20
CA PRO A 35 -51.14 -12.23 7.27
C PRO A 35 -51.87 -12.80 6.04
N ASN A 36 -51.24 -12.81 4.86
CA ASN A 36 -51.19 -13.97 3.95
C ASN A 36 -50.52 -13.69 2.59
N LEU A 37 -49.89 -14.76 2.06
CA LEU A 37 -49.61 -15.10 0.65
C LEU A 37 -48.48 -14.36 -0.09
N LEU A 38 -47.34 -15.05 -0.27
CA LEU A 38 -47.05 -15.79 -1.51
C LEU A 38 -45.78 -16.64 -1.38
N LYS A 39 -45.94 -17.93 -1.67
CA LYS A 39 -44.91 -18.97 -1.75
C LYS A 39 -44.22 -18.87 -3.12
N HIS A 40 -42.90 -18.83 -3.16
CA HIS A 40 -42.15 -19.37 -4.30
C HIS A 40 -41.11 -20.37 -3.80
N LYS A 41 -41.38 -21.65 -4.12
CA LYS A 41 -40.44 -22.77 -4.00
C LYS A 41 -39.38 -22.62 -5.10
N THR A 42 -38.11 -22.60 -4.73
CA THR A 42 -37.01 -22.92 -5.65
C THR A 42 -36.52 -24.33 -5.34
N SER A 43 -36.62 -25.19 -6.35
CA SER A 43 -36.17 -26.58 -6.35
C SER A 43 -34.65 -26.71 -6.39
N LEU A 44 -34.18 -27.62 -5.55
CA LEU A 44 -33.06 -28.54 -5.71
C LEU A 44 -32.36 -28.60 -7.09
N VAL A 45 -31.03 -28.46 -7.07
CA VAL A 45 -30.14 -29.36 -7.82
C VAL A 45 -29.02 -29.80 -6.87
N VAL A 46 -28.95 -31.11 -6.65
CA VAL A 46 -27.93 -31.84 -5.91
C VAL A 46 -26.78 -32.14 -6.87
N GLY A 47 -25.54 -31.87 -6.45
CA GLY A 47 -24.33 -32.33 -7.13
C GLY A 47 -23.34 -32.86 -6.10
N HIS A 48 -23.21 -34.19 -6.07
CA HIS A 48 -22.23 -34.95 -5.29
C HIS A 48 -20.82 -34.87 -5.89
N SER A 49 -19.88 -35.44 -5.12
CA SER A 49 -18.52 -35.88 -5.50
C SER A 49 -17.41 -34.90 -5.16
N ALA A 50 -16.23 -35.28 -4.69
CA ALA A 50 -15.71 -36.44 -3.95
C ALA A 50 -14.28 -36.04 -3.55
N ALA A 51 -13.71 -36.75 -2.57
CA ALA A 51 -12.38 -36.49 -2.05
C ALA A 51 -11.29 -37.16 -2.89
N CYS A 52 -10.13 -36.51 -3.03
CA CYS A 52 -8.85 -37.18 -3.27
C CYS A 52 -7.74 -36.55 -2.42
N ARG A 53 -6.98 -37.41 -1.74
CA ARG A 53 -5.84 -37.12 -0.87
C ARG A 53 -4.51 -37.36 -1.61
N GLY A 54 -3.57 -36.44 -1.40
CA GLY A 54 -2.11 -36.68 -1.26
C GLY A 54 -1.28 -36.86 -2.54
N PRO A 55 0.07 -36.93 -2.45
CA PRO A 55 0.98 -36.43 -1.41
C PRO A 55 2.27 -35.73 -1.98
N ASN A 56 3.22 -35.47 -1.06
CA ASN A 56 4.49 -34.73 -1.15
C ASN A 56 5.58 -35.29 -2.10
N ALA A 57 6.46 -34.41 -2.60
CA ALA A 57 7.94 -34.57 -2.71
C ALA A 57 8.54 -33.18 -3.06
N ALA A 58 9.35 -32.51 -2.23
CA ALA A 58 10.77 -32.73 -1.86
C ALA A 58 11.72 -32.67 -3.06
N ALA A 59 12.29 -31.48 -3.33
CA ALA A 59 13.39 -31.26 -4.27
C ALA A 59 14.64 -30.79 -3.51
N VAL A 60 15.74 -31.54 -3.66
CA VAL A 60 17.08 -31.23 -3.18
C VAL A 60 17.93 -30.88 -4.39
N SER A 61 18.59 -29.72 -4.35
CA SER A 61 19.55 -29.27 -5.36
C SER A 61 20.93 -29.84 -5.07
N LEU A 62 21.62 -30.35 -6.09
CA LEU A 62 23.07 -30.53 -6.07
C LEU A 62 23.63 -30.13 -7.44
N ALA A 63 24.63 -29.27 -7.39
CA ALA A 63 25.32 -28.67 -8.50
C ALA A 63 26.78 -29.17 -8.54
N ARG A 64 27.37 -29.04 -9.73
CA ARG A 64 28.80 -29.00 -10.11
C ARG A 64 29.41 -30.27 -10.70
N GLY A 65 30.06 -30.05 -11.84
CA GLY A 65 31.33 -30.68 -12.20
C GLY A 65 31.30 -31.49 -13.49
N ILE A 66 31.43 -30.84 -14.65
CA ILE A 66 31.87 -31.54 -15.88
C ILE A 66 33.05 -30.76 -16.46
N THR A 67 34.21 -31.41 -16.40
CA THR A 67 35.49 -31.04 -16.99
C THR A 67 35.51 -31.38 -18.48
N LYS A 68 36.12 -30.50 -19.27
CA LYS A 68 36.35 -30.63 -20.71
C LYS A 68 37.29 -31.82 -20.99
N HIS A 69 36.88 -32.73 -21.88
CA HIS A 69 37.78 -33.61 -22.62
C HIS A 69 37.76 -33.21 -24.08
N VAL A 70 38.94 -32.90 -24.61
CA VAL A 70 39.24 -32.79 -26.04
C VAL A 70 39.52 -34.19 -26.56
N PRO A 71 38.90 -34.64 -27.67
CA PRO A 71 39.43 -35.75 -28.45
C PRO A 71 40.10 -35.26 -29.74
N GLU A 72 41.23 -35.90 -30.03
CA GLU A 72 42.09 -35.71 -31.18
C GLU A 72 41.38 -36.06 -32.50
N SER A 73 41.72 -35.28 -33.53
CA SER A 73 41.24 -35.38 -34.90
C SER A 73 41.95 -36.51 -35.66
N THR A 74 41.25 -37.60 -35.94
CA THR A 74 41.61 -38.55 -37.00
C THR A 74 41.01 -38.08 -38.33
N ALA A 75 41.89 -37.68 -39.26
CA ALA A 75 41.52 -37.30 -40.62
C ALA A 75 41.14 -38.55 -41.44
N VAL A 76 39.87 -38.64 -41.83
CA VAL A 76 39.37 -39.62 -42.81
C VAL A 76 39.20 -38.89 -44.14
N CYS A 77 39.91 -39.35 -45.17
CA CYS A 77 39.71 -38.92 -46.56
C CYS A 77 38.30 -39.32 -47.02
N VAL A 78 37.41 -38.35 -47.16
CA VAL A 78 36.10 -38.52 -47.80
C VAL A 78 36.23 -38.18 -49.29
N SER A 79 35.69 -39.03 -50.14
CA SER A 79 35.77 -38.95 -51.61
C SER A 79 35.04 -37.72 -52.18
N ALA A 80 35.55 -37.17 -53.28
CA ALA A 80 35.03 -35.96 -53.93
C ALA A 80 33.57 -36.06 -54.43
N GLU A 81 33.03 -37.27 -54.63
CA GLU A 81 31.62 -37.50 -54.97
C GLU A 81 30.66 -37.36 -53.77
N HIS A 82 31.12 -37.61 -52.54
CA HIS A 82 30.30 -37.31 -51.36
C HIS A 82 30.21 -35.80 -51.13
N ALA A 83 31.30 -35.07 -51.41
CA ALA A 83 31.33 -33.61 -51.26
C ALA A 83 30.40 -32.87 -52.25
N SER A 84 30.14 -33.40 -53.44
CA SER A 84 29.20 -32.78 -54.40
C SER A 84 27.73 -33.00 -54.00
N ASN A 85 27.37 -34.20 -53.53
CA ASN A 85 26.03 -34.53 -53.05
C ASN A 85 25.68 -33.85 -51.72
N GLU A 86 26.64 -33.71 -50.80
CA GLU A 86 26.44 -32.94 -49.57
C GLU A 86 26.19 -31.45 -49.84
N ARG A 87 26.86 -30.85 -50.84
CA ARG A 87 26.67 -29.43 -51.21
C ARG A 87 25.28 -29.14 -51.77
N VAL A 88 24.76 -30.00 -52.67
CA VAL A 88 23.38 -29.88 -53.19
C VAL A 88 22.36 -29.98 -52.06
N ASN A 89 22.64 -30.83 -51.07
CA ASN A 89 21.79 -31.01 -49.89
C ASN A 89 21.75 -29.75 -48.99
N GLU A 90 22.85 -29.00 -48.86
CA GLU A 90 22.88 -27.78 -48.03
C GLU A 90 22.08 -26.61 -48.61
N SER A 91 22.13 -26.38 -49.93
CA SER A 91 21.31 -25.35 -50.58
C SER A 91 19.82 -25.70 -50.55
N GLU A 92 19.45 -26.97 -50.66
CA GLU A 92 18.07 -27.43 -50.48
C GLU A 92 17.58 -27.29 -49.04
N LYS A 93 18.41 -27.65 -48.05
CA LYS A 93 18.10 -27.43 -46.62
C LYS A 93 17.84 -25.96 -46.33
N LEU A 94 18.69 -25.06 -46.83
CA LEU A 94 18.53 -23.62 -46.63
C LEU A 94 17.26 -23.09 -47.33
N ARG A 95 17.00 -23.48 -48.58
CA ARG A 95 15.77 -23.11 -49.30
C ARG A 95 14.52 -23.60 -48.59
N HIS A 96 14.48 -24.88 -48.21
CA HIS A 96 13.34 -25.48 -47.52
C HIS A 96 13.06 -24.78 -46.19
N TYR A 97 14.12 -24.41 -45.45
CA TYR A 97 13.98 -23.64 -44.22
C TYR A 97 13.34 -22.27 -44.46
N LEU A 98 13.89 -21.50 -45.41
CA LEU A 98 13.44 -20.15 -45.72
C LEU A 98 12.05 -20.10 -46.35
N ALA A 99 11.62 -21.19 -46.99
CA ALA A 99 10.27 -21.34 -47.56
C ALA A 99 9.20 -21.78 -46.53
N SER A 100 9.60 -22.35 -45.39
CA SER A 100 8.66 -22.84 -44.38
C SER A 100 8.07 -21.69 -43.53
N ALA A 101 6.73 -21.58 -43.46
CA ALA A 101 6.03 -20.56 -42.67
C ALA A 101 5.07 -21.19 -41.64
N PRO A 102 5.20 -20.91 -40.33
CA PRO A 102 6.30 -20.21 -39.68
C PRO A 102 7.55 -21.10 -39.62
N ALA A 103 8.72 -20.56 -39.97
CA ALA A 103 9.96 -21.30 -39.95
C ALA A 103 10.18 -21.93 -38.57
N LYS A 104 10.52 -23.23 -38.52
CA LYS A 104 11.12 -23.82 -37.31
C LYS A 104 12.29 -22.93 -36.88
N LYS A 105 12.56 -22.76 -35.60
CA LYS A 105 13.60 -21.80 -35.16
C LYS A 105 14.96 -22.47 -35.21
N LEU A 106 15.73 -22.22 -36.27
CA LEU A 106 17.16 -22.55 -36.31
C LEU A 106 17.97 -21.46 -35.60
N PRO A 107 19.05 -21.81 -34.89
CA PRO A 107 20.03 -20.84 -34.41
C PRO A 107 20.62 -20.03 -35.57
N SER A 108 20.85 -18.73 -35.35
CA SER A 108 21.38 -17.83 -36.38
C SER A 108 22.79 -18.23 -36.84
N GLU A 109 23.59 -18.86 -35.97
CA GLU A 109 24.89 -19.45 -36.34
C GLU A 109 24.73 -20.54 -37.42
N THR A 110 23.74 -21.42 -37.26
CA THR A 110 23.49 -22.51 -38.22
C THR A 110 23.03 -21.97 -39.57
N LEU A 111 22.28 -20.87 -39.58
CA LEU A 111 21.88 -20.19 -40.82
C LEU A 111 23.07 -19.56 -41.53
N ILE A 112 24.01 -18.98 -40.79
CA ILE A 112 25.23 -18.42 -41.37
C ILE A 112 26.10 -19.52 -41.95
N THR A 113 26.30 -20.64 -41.23
CA THR A 113 27.09 -21.76 -41.76
C THR A 113 26.48 -22.32 -43.04
N LEU A 114 25.15 -22.50 -43.09
CA LEU A 114 24.47 -22.96 -44.30
C LEU A 114 24.60 -21.95 -45.45
N TYR A 115 24.47 -20.65 -45.16
CA TYR A 115 24.66 -19.60 -46.16
C TYR A 115 26.08 -19.59 -46.71
N GLU A 116 27.10 -19.65 -45.85
CA GLU A 116 28.50 -19.65 -46.24
C GLU A 116 28.86 -20.87 -47.07
N SER A 117 28.35 -22.06 -46.73
CA SER A 117 28.52 -23.25 -47.57
C SER A 117 27.94 -23.06 -48.97
N VAL A 118 26.74 -22.48 -49.07
CA VAL A 118 26.10 -22.18 -50.37
C VAL A 118 26.88 -21.13 -51.15
N ARG A 119 27.46 -20.14 -50.45
CA ARG A 119 28.30 -19.09 -51.03
C ARG A 119 29.60 -19.62 -51.60
N ILE A 120 30.37 -20.35 -50.80
CA ILE A 120 31.65 -20.97 -51.19
C ILE A 120 31.44 -22.01 -52.29
N GLY A 121 30.32 -22.75 -52.23
CA GLY A 121 29.94 -23.74 -53.23
C GLY A 121 29.46 -23.16 -54.57
N THR A 122 29.50 -21.83 -54.76
CA THR A 122 28.99 -21.09 -55.95
C THR A 122 27.51 -21.36 -56.29
N GLN A 123 26.73 -21.84 -55.32
CA GLN A 123 25.32 -22.19 -55.48
C GLN A 123 24.36 -21.04 -55.17
N LEU A 124 24.86 -19.81 -54.97
CA LEU A 124 24.03 -18.63 -54.66
C LEU A 124 22.92 -18.38 -55.70
N LYS A 125 23.16 -18.68 -56.98
CA LYS A 125 22.14 -18.56 -58.05
C LYS A 125 20.89 -19.42 -57.82
N THR A 126 20.98 -20.44 -56.96
CA THR A 126 19.82 -21.29 -56.57
C THR A 126 18.88 -20.59 -55.58
N LEU A 127 19.33 -19.55 -54.88
CA LEU A 127 18.53 -18.79 -53.93
C LEU A 127 17.73 -17.70 -54.66
N SER A 128 16.41 -17.67 -54.42
CA SER A 128 15.56 -16.60 -54.94
C SER A 128 15.81 -15.27 -54.22
N ALA A 129 15.40 -14.16 -54.84
CA ALA A 129 15.44 -12.84 -54.20
C ALA A 129 14.68 -12.81 -52.86
N VAL A 130 13.59 -13.60 -52.73
CA VAL A 130 12.82 -13.72 -51.49
C VAL A 130 13.63 -14.43 -50.40
N HIS A 131 14.31 -15.53 -50.72
CA HIS A 131 15.16 -16.25 -49.76
C HIS A 131 16.25 -15.36 -49.17
N LEU A 132 16.95 -14.60 -50.02
CA LEU A 132 17.99 -13.66 -49.58
C LEU A 132 17.42 -12.53 -48.71
N SER A 133 16.24 -12.02 -49.04
CA SER A 133 15.55 -11.00 -48.23
C SER A 133 15.16 -11.54 -46.85
N THR A 134 14.67 -12.79 -46.81
CA THR A 134 14.34 -13.47 -45.55
C THR A 134 15.58 -13.68 -44.69
N LEU A 135 16.71 -14.07 -45.27
CA LEU A 135 17.99 -14.18 -44.56
C LEU A 135 18.46 -12.84 -43.97
N ILE A 136 18.46 -11.78 -44.79
CA ILE A 136 18.77 -10.42 -44.36
C ILE A 136 17.89 -10.03 -43.16
N SER A 137 16.58 -10.32 -43.23
CA SER A 137 15.65 -9.98 -42.16
C SER A 137 15.84 -10.80 -40.88
N ILE A 138 16.15 -12.10 -40.98
CA ILE A 138 16.38 -12.96 -39.81
C ILE A 138 17.66 -12.54 -39.09
N LEU A 139 18.77 -12.36 -39.82
CA LEU A 139 20.05 -11.97 -39.24
C LEU A 139 20.02 -10.53 -38.71
N GLY A 140 19.36 -9.62 -39.44
CA GLY A 140 19.13 -8.25 -38.98
C GLY A 140 18.32 -8.21 -37.69
N ALA A 141 17.20 -8.94 -37.62
CA ALA A 141 16.36 -9.00 -36.41
C ALA A 141 17.10 -9.64 -35.22
N SER A 142 17.95 -10.63 -35.48
CA SER A 142 18.81 -11.27 -34.47
C SER A 142 19.87 -10.32 -33.91
N SER A 143 20.31 -9.35 -34.71
CA SER A 143 21.37 -8.41 -34.35
C SER A 143 20.86 -7.15 -33.62
N LEU A 144 19.54 -6.97 -33.50
CA LEU A 144 18.95 -5.80 -32.84
C LEU A 144 19.05 -5.89 -31.30
N PRO A 145 19.30 -4.77 -30.61
CA PRO A 145 19.23 -4.72 -29.16
C PRO A 145 17.81 -5.07 -28.67
N PRO A 146 17.66 -5.62 -27.45
CA PRO A 146 16.36 -5.97 -26.86
C PRO A 146 15.35 -4.80 -26.83
N ASP A 147 15.86 -3.56 -26.80
CA ASP A 147 15.05 -2.34 -26.71
C ASP A 147 14.69 -1.74 -28.08
N ALA A 148 15.05 -2.42 -29.18
CA ALA A 148 14.73 -1.98 -30.54
C ALA A 148 13.21 -2.07 -30.80
N PRO A 149 12.55 -0.99 -31.21
CA PRO A 149 11.10 -0.94 -31.34
C PRO A 149 10.61 -1.73 -32.57
N ARG A 150 9.46 -2.40 -32.41
CA ARG A 150 8.51 -2.82 -33.46
C ARG A 150 8.96 -3.87 -34.49
N VAL A 151 10.18 -4.41 -34.45
CA VAL A 151 10.49 -5.59 -35.26
C VAL A 151 9.99 -6.85 -34.54
N ARG A 152 8.97 -7.51 -35.10
CA ARG A 152 8.47 -8.79 -34.59
C ARG A 152 9.58 -9.84 -34.72
N ARG A 153 10.14 -10.30 -33.59
CA ARG A 153 11.14 -11.39 -33.51
C ARG A 153 10.50 -12.76 -33.69
N ASN A 154 9.67 -12.93 -34.72
CA ASN A 154 8.95 -14.20 -34.93
C ASN A 154 9.91 -15.37 -35.22
N HIS A 155 11.16 -15.09 -35.59
CA HIS A 155 12.15 -16.08 -36.03
C HIS A 155 13.32 -16.28 -35.06
N VAL A 156 13.37 -15.58 -33.92
CA VAL A 156 14.53 -15.62 -32.99
C VAL A 156 14.07 -16.11 -31.62
N ASP A 157 14.64 -17.24 -31.16
CA ASP A 157 14.51 -17.69 -29.77
C ASP A 157 15.70 -17.19 -28.96
N GLY A 158 15.40 -16.46 -27.89
CA GLY A 158 16.41 -15.94 -26.97
C GLY A 158 17.02 -14.60 -27.39
N VAL A 159 17.65 -13.94 -26.43
CA VAL A 159 18.43 -12.72 -26.66
C VAL A 159 19.83 -13.20 -27.04
N SER A 160 20.12 -13.30 -28.34
CA SER A 160 21.50 -13.53 -28.77
C SER A 160 22.34 -12.27 -28.52
N HIS A 161 23.55 -12.44 -27.98
CA HIS A 161 24.51 -11.34 -27.79
C HIS A 161 25.43 -11.16 -29.01
N THR A 162 25.37 -12.04 -29.99
CA THR A 162 26.18 -11.97 -31.21
C THR A 162 25.54 -11.06 -32.26
N SER A 163 26.35 -10.16 -32.82
CA SER A 163 25.97 -9.24 -33.87
C SER A 163 26.33 -9.83 -35.23
N TYR A 164 25.37 -9.90 -36.15
CA TYR A 164 25.54 -10.46 -37.50
C TYR A 164 25.47 -9.39 -38.60
N TRP A 165 25.82 -8.13 -38.27
CA TRP A 165 25.72 -7.01 -39.21
C TRP A 165 26.62 -7.15 -40.43
N SER A 166 27.81 -7.76 -40.30
CA SER A 166 28.70 -8.00 -41.45
C SER A 166 28.11 -9.01 -42.43
N GLN A 167 27.44 -10.05 -41.92
CA GLN A 167 26.74 -11.03 -42.76
C GLN A 167 25.54 -10.39 -43.48
N VAL A 168 24.80 -9.49 -42.82
CA VAL A 168 23.71 -8.73 -43.46
C VAL A 168 24.21 -7.93 -44.66
N LEU A 169 25.35 -7.25 -44.54
CA LEU A 169 25.96 -6.49 -45.65
C LEU A 169 26.42 -7.42 -46.77
N CYS A 170 27.10 -8.51 -46.43
CA CYS A 170 27.56 -9.51 -47.38
C CYS A 170 26.41 -10.09 -48.21
N ILE A 171 25.32 -10.51 -47.55
CA ILE A 171 24.15 -11.09 -48.24
C ILE A 171 23.48 -10.04 -49.14
N ALA A 172 23.45 -8.77 -48.73
CA ALA A 172 22.90 -7.69 -49.55
C ALA A 172 23.76 -7.39 -50.79
N GLU A 173 25.09 -7.49 -50.68
CA GLU A 173 26.03 -7.39 -51.81
C GLU A 173 25.88 -8.58 -52.76
N ASP A 174 25.85 -9.81 -52.23
CA ASP A 174 25.64 -11.03 -53.01
C ASP A 174 24.30 -10.99 -53.76
N LYS A 175 23.23 -10.51 -53.09
CA LYS A 175 21.92 -10.31 -53.72
C LYS A 175 21.98 -9.35 -54.91
N LYS A 176 22.72 -8.24 -54.79
CA LYS A 176 22.93 -7.29 -55.90
C LYS A 176 23.79 -7.88 -57.01
N ALA A 177 24.85 -8.63 -56.67
CA ALA A 177 25.75 -9.27 -57.63
C ALA A 177 25.02 -10.31 -58.51
N LEU A 178 23.97 -10.93 -57.97
CA LEU A 178 23.06 -11.81 -58.72
C LEU A 178 22.06 -11.07 -59.63
N GLY A 179 22.10 -9.73 -59.66
CA GLY A 179 21.18 -8.89 -60.44
C GLY A 179 19.82 -8.65 -59.77
N PHE A 180 19.63 -9.06 -58.51
CA PHE A 180 18.38 -8.81 -57.80
C PHE A 180 18.37 -7.42 -57.15
N LEU A 181 17.21 -6.76 -57.20
CA LEU A 181 16.98 -5.48 -56.51
C LEU A 181 16.77 -5.71 -55.00
N LEU A 182 17.29 -4.78 -54.20
CA LEU A 182 16.97 -4.71 -52.77
C LEU A 182 15.57 -4.13 -52.59
N ASN A 183 14.75 -4.81 -51.79
CA ASN A 183 13.44 -4.28 -51.40
C ASN A 183 13.59 -3.28 -50.22
N GLU A 184 12.48 -2.69 -49.78
CA GLU A 184 12.49 -1.72 -48.67
C GLU A 184 12.99 -2.31 -47.35
N GLY A 185 12.67 -3.58 -47.08
CA GLY A 185 13.15 -4.31 -45.91
C GLY A 185 14.66 -4.52 -45.96
N ASP A 186 15.19 -4.93 -47.10
CA ASP A 186 16.64 -5.11 -47.29
C ASP A 186 17.39 -3.79 -47.11
N HIS A 187 16.87 -2.71 -47.68
CA HIS A 187 17.45 -1.38 -47.50
C HIS A 187 17.43 -0.93 -46.04
N TYR A 188 16.35 -1.20 -45.31
CA TYR A 188 16.27 -0.92 -43.87
C TYR A 188 17.34 -1.69 -43.08
N TRP A 189 17.50 -2.99 -43.35
CA TRP A 189 18.50 -3.81 -42.67
C TRP A 189 19.93 -3.44 -43.05
N ALA A 190 20.19 -3.13 -44.31
CA ALA A 190 21.48 -2.63 -44.77
C ALA A 190 21.81 -1.28 -44.12
N MET A 191 20.85 -0.34 -44.02
CA MET A 191 21.03 0.93 -43.30
C MET A 191 21.44 0.69 -41.85
N TRP A 192 20.76 -0.23 -41.14
CA TRP A 192 21.11 -0.60 -39.77
C TRP A 192 22.50 -1.22 -39.65
N ALA A 193 22.87 -2.10 -40.58
CA ALA A 193 24.18 -2.74 -40.56
C ALA A 193 25.31 -1.71 -40.74
N TRP A 194 25.13 -0.71 -41.63
CA TRP A 194 26.07 0.41 -41.77
C TRP A 194 26.11 1.32 -40.55
N ILE A 195 24.98 1.59 -39.90
CA ILE A 195 24.95 2.33 -38.62
C ILE A 195 25.70 1.56 -37.53
N ALA A 196 25.54 0.24 -37.47
CA ALA A 196 26.23 -0.59 -36.50
C ALA A 196 27.74 -0.61 -36.75
N ARG A 197 28.14 -0.69 -38.03
CA ARG A 197 29.53 -0.56 -38.46
C ARG A 197 30.12 0.80 -38.05
N TYR A 198 29.41 1.89 -38.30
CA TYR A 198 29.82 3.23 -37.82
C TYR A 198 29.97 3.25 -36.29
N ARG A 199 29.06 2.64 -35.52
CA ARG A 199 29.17 2.61 -34.06
C ARG A 199 30.42 1.88 -33.58
N PHE A 200 30.88 0.87 -34.32
CA PHE A 200 32.06 0.07 -34.03
C PHE A 200 33.36 0.74 -34.53
N ASP A 201 33.43 1.06 -35.84
CA ASP A 201 34.64 1.57 -36.51
C ASP A 201 34.80 3.10 -36.41
N LYS A 202 33.72 3.83 -36.10
CA LYS A 202 33.64 5.31 -36.15
C LYS A 202 33.95 5.93 -37.53
N ASP A 203 33.95 5.13 -38.58
CA ASP A 203 34.18 5.58 -39.95
C ASP A 203 32.98 6.35 -40.53
N ALA A 204 33.18 7.64 -40.81
CA ALA A 204 32.17 8.52 -41.39
C ALA A 204 31.64 8.04 -42.75
N SER A 205 32.46 7.31 -43.54
CA SER A 205 32.04 6.81 -44.85
C SER A 205 30.85 5.84 -44.74
N SER A 206 30.76 5.10 -43.62
CA SER A 206 29.64 4.20 -43.33
C SER A 206 28.30 4.94 -43.22
N LEU A 207 28.30 6.17 -42.69
CA LEU A 207 27.08 6.99 -42.59
C LEU A 207 26.67 7.56 -43.95
N SER A 208 27.63 7.91 -44.80
CA SER A 208 27.35 8.29 -46.19
C SER A 208 26.68 7.15 -46.95
N ILE A 209 27.11 5.91 -46.77
CA ILE A 209 26.45 4.73 -47.38
C ILE A 209 25.08 4.47 -46.75
N ALA A 210 24.95 4.60 -45.41
CA ALA A 210 23.66 4.50 -44.74
C ALA A 210 22.66 5.53 -45.28
N SER A 211 23.10 6.75 -45.63
CA SER A 211 22.26 7.80 -46.23
C SER A 211 21.68 7.38 -47.59
N ILE A 212 22.42 6.61 -48.38
CA ILE A 212 21.94 6.08 -49.66
C ILE A 212 20.75 5.14 -49.39
N HIS A 213 20.89 4.24 -48.42
CA HIS A 213 19.80 3.32 -48.06
C HIS A 213 18.60 4.05 -47.45
N TYR A 214 18.82 5.04 -46.58
CA TYR A 214 17.78 5.92 -46.07
C TYR A 214 16.95 6.56 -47.20
N ARG A 215 17.62 7.11 -48.22
CA ARG A 215 16.98 7.75 -49.39
C ARG A 215 16.05 6.81 -50.17
N HIS A 216 16.29 5.50 -50.14
CA HIS A 216 15.44 4.50 -50.80
C HIS A 216 14.15 4.19 -50.03
N ILE A 217 14.16 4.32 -48.69
CA ILE A 217 13.06 3.86 -47.82
C ILE A 217 12.20 4.98 -47.26
N TRP A 218 12.75 6.19 -47.09
CA TRP A 218 12.09 7.22 -46.27
C TRP A 218 10.73 7.67 -46.82
N ARG A 219 10.53 7.76 -48.14
CA ARG A 219 9.22 8.14 -48.73
C ARG A 219 8.19 7.02 -48.68
N LYS A 220 8.64 5.77 -48.64
CA LYS A 220 7.79 4.59 -48.84
C LYS A 220 7.35 3.94 -47.53
N THR A 221 8.12 4.12 -46.46
CA THR A 221 7.78 3.55 -45.15
C THR A 221 6.47 4.11 -44.61
N ARG A 222 5.61 3.23 -44.06
CA ARG A 222 4.41 3.64 -43.30
C ARG A 222 4.73 4.08 -41.87
N TYR A 223 5.92 3.74 -41.38
CA TYR A 223 6.34 3.89 -40.00
C TYR A 223 7.67 4.64 -39.97
N PRO A 224 7.67 5.99 -39.92
CA PRO A 224 8.88 6.78 -39.98
C PRO A 224 9.80 6.58 -38.75
N ASP A 225 9.32 5.95 -37.67
CA ASP A 225 10.12 5.64 -36.49
C ASP A 225 11.24 4.64 -36.73
N ILE A 226 11.14 3.82 -37.78
CA ILE A 226 12.22 2.91 -38.17
C ILE A 226 13.48 3.66 -38.62
N LEU A 227 13.36 4.95 -38.96
CA LEU A 227 14.43 5.80 -39.45
C LEU A 227 15.18 6.53 -38.32
N ILE A 228 14.65 6.53 -37.08
CA ILE A 228 15.26 7.23 -35.93
C ILE A 228 16.71 6.83 -35.65
N PRO A 229 17.10 5.54 -35.69
CA PRO A 229 18.48 5.11 -35.45
C PRO A 229 19.49 5.77 -36.39
N TYR A 230 19.08 6.09 -37.63
CA TYR A 230 19.90 6.81 -38.60
C TYR A 230 20.18 8.24 -38.13
N PHE A 231 19.14 8.96 -37.70
CA PHE A 231 19.31 10.30 -37.14
C PHE A 231 20.14 10.30 -35.86
N GLU A 232 19.88 9.37 -34.94
CA GLU A 232 20.69 9.22 -33.72
C GLU A 232 22.17 8.99 -34.05
N ALA A 233 22.47 8.19 -35.08
CA ALA A 233 23.84 7.94 -35.52
C ALA A 233 24.49 9.22 -36.09
N LEU A 234 23.80 9.94 -36.98
CA LEU A 234 24.29 11.22 -37.51
C LEU A 234 24.56 12.25 -36.41
N LEU A 235 23.61 12.43 -35.49
CA LEU A 235 23.72 13.40 -34.39
C LEU A 235 24.80 13.00 -33.38
N SER A 236 25.07 11.70 -33.21
CA SER A 236 26.15 11.23 -32.32
C SER A 236 27.57 11.52 -32.82
N THR A 237 27.73 11.92 -34.09
CA THR A 237 29.05 12.18 -34.67
C THR A 237 29.71 13.46 -34.17
N GLY A 238 28.92 14.44 -33.74
CA GLY A 238 29.40 15.80 -33.46
C GLY A 238 29.86 16.59 -34.69
N ASN A 239 29.73 16.04 -35.91
CA ASN A 239 30.12 16.71 -37.15
C ASN A 239 28.96 17.60 -37.66
N LEU A 240 29.28 18.86 -38.00
CA LEU A 240 28.32 19.84 -38.50
C LEU A 240 27.66 19.43 -39.83
N GLU A 241 28.38 18.76 -40.74
CA GLU A 241 27.83 18.28 -42.01
C GLU A 241 26.80 17.16 -41.82
N HIS A 242 27.11 16.19 -40.96
CA HIS A 242 26.17 15.14 -40.60
C HIS A 242 24.97 15.68 -39.84
N PHE A 243 25.18 16.68 -39.00
CA PHE A 243 24.11 17.39 -38.32
C PHE A 243 23.18 18.10 -39.33
N ASN A 244 23.74 18.86 -40.27
CA ASN A 244 22.97 19.53 -41.32
C ASN A 244 22.21 18.51 -42.20
N THR A 245 22.85 17.38 -42.52
CA THR A 245 22.21 16.27 -43.24
C THR A 245 21.04 15.69 -42.45
N ALA A 246 21.22 15.44 -41.15
CA ALA A 246 20.16 14.96 -40.27
C ALA A 246 18.97 15.92 -40.23
N VAL A 247 19.21 17.24 -40.18
CA VAL A 247 18.13 18.23 -40.19
C VAL A 247 17.43 18.26 -41.55
N ALA A 248 18.16 18.29 -42.67
CA ALA A 248 17.57 18.30 -44.01
C ALA A 248 16.71 17.05 -44.28
N ASP A 249 17.20 15.88 -43.88
CA ASP A 249 16.47 14.62 -43.99
C ASP A 249 15.25 14.58 -43.06
N LEU A 250 15.35 15.15 -41.86
CA LEU A 250 14.22 15.28 -40.94
C LEU A 250 13.15 16.25 -41.49
N CYS A 251 13.54 17.39 -42.06
CA CYS A 251 12.63 18.31 -42.76
C CYS A 251 11.88 17.58 -43.88
N SER A 252 12.57 16.71 -44.62
CA SER A 252 11.97 15.87 -45.64
C SER A 252 10.93 14.90 -45.07
N ILE A 253 11.22 14.24 -43.93
CA ILE A 253 10.25 13.39 -43.22
C ILE A 253 9.04 14.19 -42.74
N LEU A 254 9.27 15.36 -42.14
CA LEU A 254 8.20 16.26 -41.69
C LEU A 254 7.31 16.70 -42.87
N GLY A 255 7.90 16.82 -44.06
CA GLY A 255 7.25 17.15 -45.33
C GLY A 255 6.36 16.05 -45.92
N VAL A 256 6.61 14.78 -45.60
CA VAL A 256 5.93 13.64 -46.25
C VAL A 256 5.01 12.87 -45.30
N HIS A 257 5.41 12.70 -44.03
CA HIS A 257 4.72 11.81 -43.10
C HIS A 257 3.77 12.55 -42.17
N SER A 258 2.46 12.43 -42.38
CA SER A 258 1.45 13.06 -41.50
C SER A 258 1.45 12.51 -40.07
N ASN A 259 1.81 11.24 -39.88
CA ASN A 259 1.83 10.58 -38.57
C ASN A 259 3.27 10.24 -38.13
N LEU A 260 3.80 11.04 -37.20
CA LEU A 260 5.09 10.78 -36.58
C LEU A 260 4.91 10.04 -35.25
N HIS A 261 5.81 9.12 -34.97
CA HIS A 261 5.87 8.43 -33.69
C HIS A 261 6.47 9.32 -32.60
N GLY A 262 6.13 9.07 -31.33
CA GLY A 262 6.64 9.82 -30.18
C GLY A 262 8.16 9.92 -30.11
N ARG A 263 8.89 8.86 -30.53
CA ARG A 263 10.36 8.90 -30.59
C ARG A 263 10.89 9.86 -31.67
N SER A 264 10.25 9.96 -32.84
CA SER A 264 10.64 10.90 -33.89
C SER A 264 10.42 12.34 -33.43
N LEU A 265 9.36 12.56 -32.68
CA LEU A 265 9.05 13.87 -32.11
C LEU A 265 10.04 14.24 -31.02
N LYS A 266 10.46 13.27 -30.19
CA LYS A 266 11.54 13.49 -29.22
C LYS A 266 12.80 14.03 -29.92
N LEU A 267 13.21 13.42 -31.02
CA LEU A 267 14.32 13.91 -31.83
C LEU A 267 14.11 15.35 -32.32
N VAL A 268 12.91 15.68 -32.81
CA VAL A 268 12.55 17.06 -33.20
C VAL A 268 12.71 18.00 -32.00
N TRP A 269 12.17 17.65 -30.83
CA TRP A 269 12.28 18.48 -29.63
C TRP A 269 13.74 18.66 -29.20
N ASP A 270 14.50 17.58 -29.17
CA ASP A 270 15.90 17.58 -28.81
C ASP A 270 16.71 18.48 -29.75
N LEU A 271 16.41 18.47 -31.06
CA LEU A 271 17.06 19.36 -32.04
C LEU A 271 16.76 20.84 -31.80
N PHE A 272 15.51 21.19 -31.48
CA PHE A 272 15.13 22.58 -31.20
C PHE A 272 15.69 23.11 -29.88
N LEU A 273 15.91 22.21 -28.91
CA LEU A 273 16.44 22.57 -27.59
C LEU A 273 17.97 22.41 -27.48
N SER A 274 18.59 21.67 -28.40
CA SER A 274 20.04 21.54 -28.48
C SER A 274 20.67 22.86 -28.93
N VAL A 275 21.78 23.22 -28.27
CA VAL A 275 22.46 24.53 -28.25
C VAL A 275 22.26 25.37 -29.53
N PRO A 276 21.60 26.57 -29.43
CA PRO A 276 21.35 27.48 -30.55
C PRO A 276 22.60 27.85 -31.38
N LYS A 277 23.79 27.72 -30.79
CA LYS A 277 25.07 28.01 -31.43
C LYS A 277 25.49 27.00 -32.51
N ALA A 278 24.91 25.80 -32.53
CA ALA A 278 25.26 24.77 -33.51
C ALA A 278 24.44 24.84 -34.81
N LEU A 279 23.26 25.47 -34.78
CA LEU A 279 22.36 25.58 -35.92
C LEU A 279 22.64 26.87 -36.70
N THR A 280 23.02 26.74 -37.96
CA THR A 280 23.13 27.89 -38.87
C THR A 280 21.72 28.44 -39.20
N THR A 281 21.60 29.75 -39.41
CA THR A 281 20.33 30.42 -39.76
C THR A 281 19.59 29.78 -40.94
N PRO A 282 20.25 29.32 -42.02
CA PRO A 282 19.57 28.61 -43.11
C PRO A 282 18.87 27.33 -42.66
N VAL A 283 19.53 26.53 -41.82
CA VAL A 283 18.99 25.25 -41.33
C VAL A 283 17.79 25.49 -40.41
N GLN A 284 17.83 26.55 -39.60
CA GLN A 284 16.68 26.96 -38.79
C GLN A 284 15.49 27.32 -39.68
N LYS A 285 15.72 28.10 -40.74
CA LYS A 285 14.69 28.51 -41.71
C LYS A 285 14.06 27.32 -42.41
N ASP A 286 14.86 26.35 -42.86
CA ASP A 286 14.37 25.13 -43.51
C ASP A 286 13.45 24.31 -42.58
N LEU A 287 13.83 24.19 -41.31
CA LEU A 287 13.04 23.46 -40.31
C LEU A 287 11.73 24.18 -39.99
N LEU A 288 11.78 25.50 -39.83
CA LEU A 288 10.59 26.34 -39.64
C LEU A 288 9.65 26.28 -40.84
N GLU A 289 10.19 26.24 -42.05
CA GLU A 289 9.40 26.13 -43.27
C GLU A 289 8.79 24.72 -43.42
N ALA A 290 9.52 23.66 -43.07
CA ALA A 290 8.98 22.31 -43.03
C ALA A 290 7.81 22.20 -42.03
N LEU A 291 7.94 22.80 -40.83
CA LEU A 291 6.86 22.87 -39.84
C LEU A 291 5.67 23.69 -40.34
N TRP A 292 5.92 24.82 -41.00
CA TRP A 292 4.86 25.64 -41.60
C TRP A 292 4.08 24.86 -42.66
N LYS A 293 4.77 24.24 -43.61
CA LYS A 293 4.15 23.35 -44.64
C LYS A 293 3.32 22.25 -44.00
N ARG A 294 3.75 21.74 -42.85
CA ARG A 294 3.02 20.73 -42.09
C ARG A 294 1.69 21.23 -41.51
N THR A 295 1.60 22.50 -41.09
CA THR A 295 0.34 23.09 -40.61
C THR A 295 -0.75 23.14 -41.69
N THR A 296 -0.35 23.16 -42.97
CA THR A 296 -1.25 23.17 -44.11
C THR A 296 -1.59 21.77 -44.64
N MET A 297 -0.92 20.72 -44.15
CA MET A 297 -1.21 19.35 -44.59
C MET A 297 -2.58 18.87 -44.13
N LEU A 298 -3.33 18.28 -45.08
CA LEU A 298 -4.55 17.55 -44.76
C LEU A 298 -4.17 16.23 -44.08
N HIS A 299 -4.18 16.23 -42.76
CA HIS A 299 -3.96 15.00 -42.00
C HIS A 299 -5.15 14.07 -42.19
N THR A 300 -4.91 12.90 -42.80
CA THR A 300 -5.88 11.81 -42.87
C THR A 300 -6.46 11.56 -41.49
N VAL A 301 -7.78 11.37 -41.41
CA VAL A 301 -8.49 11.22 -40.15
C VAL A 301 -7.95 9.97 -39.45
N VAL A 302 -7.00 10.15 -38.53
CA VAL A 302 -6.60 9.09 -37.61
C VAL A 302 -7.88 8.60 -36.95
N PRO A 303 -8.20 7.29 -37.01
CA PRO A 303 -9.39 6.74 -36.38
C PRO A 303 -9.48 7.29 -34.97
N ARG A 304 -10.60 7.96 -34.66
CA ARG A 304 -10.80 8.57 -33.35
C ARG A 304 -10.51 7.50 -32.31
N SER A 305 -9.40 7.65 -31.59
CA SER A 305 -9.13 6.88 -30.39
C SER A 305 -10.41 6.95 -29.55
N HIS A 306 -11.06 5.81 -29.32
CA HIS A 306 -12.34 5.76 -28.60
C HIS A 306 -12.22 6.27 -27.15
N TYR A 307 -11.01 6.57 -26.70
CA TYR A 307 -10.76 7.35 -25.49
C TYR A 307 -11.03 8.84 -25.79
N MET A 308 -12.28 9.27 -25.57
CA MET A 308 -12.59 10.69 -25.55
C MET A 308 -11.80 11.34 -24.40
N ALA A 309 -10.72 12.08 -24.69
CA ALA A 309 -9.83 12.67 -23.67
C ALA A 309 -10.54 13.60 -22.68
N THR A 310 -11.75 14.08 -23.00
CA THR A 310 -12.60 14.87 -22.11
C THR A 310 -13.53 14.01 -21.25
N HIS A 311 -13.38 12.70 -21.23
CA HIS A 311 -14.18 11.79 -20.43
C HIS A 311 -13.30 10.85 -19.60
N MET A 312 -13.37 10.96 -18.28
CA MET A 312 -12.74 10.01 -17.36
C MET A 312 -13.79 9.02 -16.87
N PHE A 313 -13.53 7.72 -17.02
CA PHE A 313 -14.39 6.70 -16.42
C PHE A 313 -14.19 6.75 -14.90
N ASP A 314 -15.23 7.15 -14.17
CA ASP A 314 -15.22 7.06 -12.72
C ASP A 314 -15.60 5.64 -12.28
N PRO A 315 -14.67 4.87 -11.68
CA PRO A 315 -14.93 3.49 -11.27
C PRO A 315 -15.97 3.39 -10.15
N LEU A 316 -16.20 4.46 -9.38
CA LEU A 316 -17.18 4.48 -8.29
C LEU A 316 -18.60 4.61 -8.84
N THR A 317 -18.82 5.51 -9.81
CA THR A 317 -20.13 5.73 -10.42
C THR A 317 -20.39 4.86 -11.66
N LYS A 318 -19.34 4.22 -12.20
CA LYS A 318 -19.36 3.49 -13.49
C LYS A 318 -19.85 4.35 -14.66
N ARG A 319 -19.60 5.65 -14.61
CA ARG A 319 -20.01 6.63 -15.63
C ARG A 319 -18.79 7.40 -16.12
N HIS A 320 -18.78 7.74 -17.40
CA HIS A 320 -17.81 8.66 -17.96
C HIS A 320 -18.15 10.09 -17.52
N GLN A 321 -17.35 10.64 -16.61
CA GLN A 321 -17.46 12.03 -16.18
C GLN A 321 -16.69 12.92 -17.15
N ARG A 322 -17.27 14.07 -17.51
CA ARG A 322 -16.59 15.04 -18.34
C ARG A 322 -15.48 15.73 -17.54
N LEU A 323 -14.27 15.74 -18.06
CA LEU A 323 -13.14 16.46 -17.50
C LEU A 323 -13.16 17.92 -17.96
N PRO A 324 -12.84 18.87 -17.07
CA PRO A 324 -12.62 20.25 -17.46
C PRO A 324 -11.39 20.37 -18.37
N LEU A 325 -11.48 21.28 -19.34
CA LEU A 325 -10.36 21.71 -20.17
C LEU A 325 -9.31 22.41 -19.30
N ALA A 326 -8.17 21.76 -19.12
CA ALA A 326 -6.99 22.32 -18.43
C ALA A 326 -5.92 22.79 -19.42
N ILE A 327 -4.88 23.47 -18.93
CA ILE A 327 -3.75 23.96 -19.75
C ILE A 327 -3.09 22.85 -20.61
N PRO A 328 -2.83 21.63 -20.12
CA PRO A 328 -2.27 20.56 -20.96
C PRO A 328 -3.13 20.24 -22.19
N HIS A 329 -4.44 20.38 -22.06
CA HIS A 329 -5.36 20.19 -23.18
C HIS A 329 -5.28 21.34 -24.19
N LEU A 330 -5.10 22.58 -23.72
CA LEU A 330 -4.86 23.70 -24.62
C LEU A 330 -3.54 23.51 -25.38
N VAL A 331 -2.46 23.11 -24.71
CA VAL A 331 -1.17 22.79 -25.36
C VAL A 331 -1.34 21.70 -26.41
N ALA A 332 -2.02 20.59 -26.07
CA ALA A 332 -2.28 19.54 -27.04
C ALA A 332 -3.09 20.09 -28.24
N SER A 333 -4.07 20.95 -28.00
CA SER A 333 -4.85 21.60 -29.06
C SER A 333 -4.00 22.52 -29.95
N LEU A 334 -3.00 23.22 -29.37
CA LEU A 334 -2.02 24.04 -30.11
C LEU A 334 -1.12 23.17 -31.01
N GLY A 335 -0.74 21.98 -30.53
CA GLY A 335 0.10 21.02 -31.28
C GLY A 335 -0.65 20.16 -32.28
N ALA A 336 -1.97 19.98 -32.12
CA ALA A 336 -2.78 19.07 -32.93
C ALA A 336 -2.76 19.34 -34.45
N PRO A 337 -2.68 20.59 -34.95
CA PRO A 337 -2.55 20.83 -36.38
C PRO A 337 -1.15 20.51 -36.93
N LEU A 338 -0.11 20.54 -36.10
CA LEU A 338 1.24 20.08 -36.50
C LEU A 338 1.30 18.55 -36.47
N PHE A 339 0.80 17.94 -35.40
CA PHE A 339 0.97 16.53 -35.17
C PHE A 339 -0.35 15.87 -34.71
N PRO A 340 -0.91 14.95 -35.53
CA PRO A 340 -2.21 14.33 -35.26
C PRO A 340 -2.32 13.58 -33.93
N PHE A 341 -1.20 13.12 -33.35
CA PHE A 341 -1.20 12.41 -32.08
C PHE A 341 -1.64 13.28 -30.90
N PHE A 342 -1.54 14.61 -31.00
CA PHE A 342 -2.05 15.54 -29.99
C PHE A 342 -3.55 15.80 -30.11
N ARG A 343 -4.25 15.22 -31.10
CA ARG A 343 -5.69 15.43 -31.29
C ARG A 343 -6.45 14.91 -30.08
N ILE A 344 -7.03 15.84 -29.34
CA ILE A 344 -7.96 15.60 -28.26
C ILE A 344 -9.34 16.18 -28.60
N PRO A 345 -10.44 15.54 -28.16
CA PRO A 345 -11.78 16.07 -28.37
C PRO A 345 -12.00 17.33 -27.51
N VAL A 346 -11.89 18.51 -28.11
CA VAL A 346 -12.21 19.81 -27.48
C VAL A 346 -13.30 20.53 -28.29
N PRO A 347 -14.01 21.52 -27.71
CA PRO A 347 -15.01 22.31 -28.44
C PRO A 347 -14.44 22.91 -29.74
N LEU A 348 -15.27 23.01 -30.78
CA LEU A 348 -14.82 23.49 -32.10
C LEU A 348 -14.19 24.89 -32.02
N SER A 349 -14.73 25.78 -31.18
CA SER A 349 -14.19 27.11 -30.94
C SER A 349 -12.75 27.08 -30.39
N VAL A 350 -12.43 26.12 -29.52
CA VAL A 350 -11.07 25.91 -28.99
C VAL A 350 -10.15 25.38 -30.09
N GLN A 351 -10.61 24.45 -30.94
CA GLN A 351 -9.81 23.94 -32.07
C GLN A 351 -9.48 25.06 -33.06
N GLN A 352 -10.47 25.88 -33.41
CA GLN A 352 -10.30 27.02 -34.31
C GLN A 352 -9.38 28.09 -33.72
N TRP A 353 -9.56 28.42 -32.44
CA TRP A 353 -8.64 29.31 -31.72
C TRP A 353 -7.21 28.77 -31.71
N ALA A 354 -7.02 27.50 -31.37
CA ALA A 354 -5.69 26.90 -31.29
C ALA A 354 -4.99 26.88 -32.65
N ARG A 355 -5.74 26.56 -33.73
CA ARG A 355 -5.23 26.66 -35.11
C ARG A 355 -4.83 28.08 -35.47
N ARG A 356 -5.63 29.09 -35.12
CA ARG A 356 -5.28 30.51 -35.35
C ARG A 356 -4.01 30.91 -34.60
N GLN A 357 -3.87 30.51 -33.33
CA GLN A 357 -2.68 30.81 -32.53
C GLN A 357 -1.42 30.17 -33.12
N LEU A 358 -1.49 28.90 -33.52
CA LEU A 358 -0.38 28.21 -34.17
C LEU A 358 0.02 28.87 -35.49
N LEU A 359 -0.95 29.17 -36.36
CA LEU A 359 -0.68 29.82 -37.64
C LEU A 359 -0.06 31.20 -37.44
N ALA A 360 -0.53 31.96 -36.45
CA ALA A 360 0.01 33.27 -36.13
C ALA A 360 1.39 33.21 -35.44
N ALA A 361 1.77 32.08 -34.83
CA ALA A 361 3.07 31.89 -34.18
C ALA A 361 4.16 31.39 -35.14
N LEU A 362 3.77 30.62 -36.17
CA LEU A 362 4.70 30.04 -37.16
C LEU A 362 4.62 30.69 -38.55
N SER A 363 3.79 31.72 -38.72
CA SER A 363 3.61 32.42 -39.99
C SER A 363 4.94 32.87 -40.59
N PRO A 364 5.18 32.68 -41.90
CA PRO A 364 6.35 33.21 -42.61
C PRO A 364 6.45 34.74 -42.57
N SER A 365 5.35 35.43 -42.23
CA SER A 365 5.34 36.89 -42.05
C SER A 365 6.01 37.34 -40.73
N CYS A 366 6.26 36.41 -39.79
CA CYS A 366 6.98 36.70 -38.56
C CYS A 366 8.48 36.51 -38.77
N ALA A 367 9.31 37.29 -38.08
CA ALA A 367 10.76 37.11 -38.10
C ALA A 367 11.15 35.67 -37.68
N ASP A 368 12.17 35.11 -38.34
CA ASP A 368 12.57 33.71 -38.12
C ASP A 368 12.99 33.44 -36.66
N ASP A 369 13.67 34.39 -36.01
CA ASP A 369 14.02 34.29 -34.59
C ASP A 369 12.79 34.12 -33.70
N LEU A 370 11.73 34.90 -33.95
CA LEU A 370 10.48 34.81 -33.18
C LEU A 370 9.77 33.48 -33.42
N ARG A 371 9.73 33.01 -34.67
CA ARG A 371 9.16 31.70 -35.03
C ARG A 371 9.92 30.56 -34.33
N TRP A 372 11.24 30.67 -34.29
CA TRP A 372 12.12 29.74 -33.59
C TRP A 372 11.84 29.73 -32.09
N THR A 373 11.82 30.90 -31.44
CA THR A 373 11.49 31.03 -30.01
C THR A 373 10.11 30.46 -29.69
N ASN A 374 9.10 30.74 -30.52
CA ASN A 374 7.74 30.21 -30.35
C ASN A 374 7.71 28.69 -30.33
N PHE A 375 8.42 28.05 -31.26
CA PHE A 375 8.46 26.60 -31.34
C PHE A 375 9.37 25.98 -30.29
N ALA A 376 10.51 26.60 -29.97
CA ALA A 376 11.39 26.16 -28.89
C ALA A 376 10.66 26.14 -27.54
N LEU A 377 9.81 27.14 -27.27
CA LEU A 377 8.94 27.15 -26.09
C LEU A 377 7.96 25.97 -26.08
N PHE A 378 7.38 25.64 -27.24
CA PHE A 378 6.52 24.47 -27.38
C PHE A 378 7.28 23.16 -27.16
N ALA A 379 8.46 23.01 -27.77
CA ALA A 379 9.34 21.85 -27.63
C ALA A 379 9.77 21.66 -26.16
N LEU A 380 10.15 22.73 -25.48
CA LEU A 380 10.55 22.71 -24.07
C LEU A 380 9.42 22.18 -23.18
N ASN A 381 8.19 22.64 -23.41
CA ASN A 381 7.04 22.12 -22.69
C ASN A 381 6.85 20.60 -22.90
N GLN A 382 7.06 20.10 -24.12
CA GLN A 382 6.95 18.66 -24.42
C GLN A 382 8.05 17.84 -23.73
N VAL A 383 9.28 18.35 -23.67
CA VAL A 383 10.39 17.67 -22.99
C VAL A 383 10.17 17.62 -21.48
N ILE A 384 9.74 18.72 -20.87
CA ILE A 384 9.44 18.77 -19.44
C ILE A 384 8.31 17.79 -19.07
N HIS A 385 7.26 17.72 -19.87
CA HIS A 385 6.13 16.81 -19.60
C HIS A 385 6.52 15.33 -19.66
N ASN A 386 7.52 14.96 -20.47
CA ASN A 386 7.97 13.58 -20.59
C ASN A 386 8.93 13.12 -19.46
N GLY A 387 9.30 14.03 -18.55
CA GLY A 387 10.10 13.72 -17.35
C GLY A 387 11.52 13.23 -17.64
N THR A 388 12.03 13.47 -18.85
CA THR A 388 13.27 12.83 -19.32
C THR A 388 14.55 13.57 -18.97
N ASP A 389 14.53 14.83 -18.51
CA ASP A 389 15.76 15.54 -18.13
C ASP A 389 15.49 16.72 -17.18
N SER A 390 16.31 16.82 -16.12
CA SER A 390 16.33 17.95 -15.17
C SER A 390 17.10 19.17 -15.71
N ARG A 391 17.32 19.26 -17.02
CA ARG A 391 18.03 20.39 -17.63
C ARG A 391 17.10 21.60 -17.61
N THR A 392 17.12 22.33 -16.50
CA THR A 392 16.53 23.65 -16.36
C THR A 392 17.37 24.63 -17.18
N SER A 393 17.20 24.61 -18.50
CA SER A 393 17.65 25.72 -19.33
C SER A 393 16.98 26.98 -18.79
N THR A 394 17.78 28.02 -18.52
CA THR A 394 17.30 29.32 -18.06
C THR A 394 16.51 29.97 -19.18
N LEU A 395 15.23 29.62 -19.29
CA LEU A 395 14.27 30.49 -19.97
C LEU A 395 14.29 31.81 -19.20
N ASP A 396 14.78 32.87 -19.82
CA ASP A 396 14.49 34.22 -19.34
C ASP A 396 13.12 34.62 -19.91
N PRO A 397 12.03 34.58 -19.12
CA PRO A 397 10.71 34.98 -19.59
C PRO A 397 10.64 36.46 -20.00
N ASN A 398 11.63 37.27 -19.61
CA ASN A 398 11.70 38.68 -19.99
C ASN A 398 12.22 38.88 -21.43
N SER A 399 12.92 37.89 -21.99
CA SER A 399 13.48 37.95 -23.35
C SER A 399 12.43 37.95 -24.47
N VAL A 400 11.19 37.53 -24.17
CA VAL A 400 10.09 37.57 -25.14
C VAL A 400 9.55 39.01 -25.21
N GLY A 401 9.95 39.73 -26.27
CA GLY A 401 9.63 41.15 -26.50
C GLY A 401 8.16 41.48 -26.78
N PHE A 402 7.91 42.58 -27.51
CA PHE A 402 6.59 43.20 -27.76
C PHE A 402 5.52 42.32 -28.44
N HIS A 403 5.86 41.11 -28.91
CA HIS A 403 4.95 40.22 -29.64
C HIS A 403 4.36 39.08 -28.77
N PHE A 404 4.02 39.40 -27.52
CA PHE A 404 3.39 38.44 -26.61
C PHE A 404 1.95 38.10 -27.08
N LYS A 405 1.59 36.81 -27.07
CA LYS A 405 0.30 36.25 -27.56
C LYS A 405 -0.21 35.17 -26.61
N ASP A 406 -1.46 34.73 -26.77
CA ASP A 406 -2.04 33.66 -25.94
C ASP A 406 -1.21 32.36 -26.02
N TRP A 407 -0.58 32.10 -27.17
CA TRP A 407 0.41 31.03 -27.37
C TRP A 407 1.45 30.97 -26.24
N HIS A 408 2.06 32.11 -25.94
CA HIS A 408 3.11 32.22 -24.93
C HIS A 408 2.56 31.97 -23.54
N ALA A 409 1.42 32.61 -23.19
CA ALA A 409 0.78 32.43 -21.90
C ALA A 409 0.48 30.95 -21.60
N VAL A 410 -0.16 30.25 -22.54
CA VAL A 410 -0.53 28.84 -22.35
C VAL A 410 0.68 27.93 -22.18
N LEU A 411 1.73 28.13 -22.98
CA LEU A 411 2.94 27.29 -22.89
C LEU A 411 3.75 27.59 -21.64
N THR A 412 3.94 28.87 -21.29
CA THR A 412 4.64 29.25 -20.06
C THR A 412 3.90 28.75 -18.83
N LEU A 413 2.57 28.88 -18.77
CA LEU A 413 1.76 28.31 -17.67
C LEU A 413 1.93 26.79 -17.57
N SER A 414 1.89 26.08 -18.71
CA SER A 414 2.09 24.64 -18.75
C SER A 414 3.46 24.23 -18.22
N ILE A 415 4.51 24.97 -18.60
CA ILE A 415 5.87 24.76 -18.11
C ILE A 415 5.91 25.01 -16.59
N LEU A 416 5.38 26.14 -16.11
CA LEU A 416 5.36 26.48 -14.69
C LEU A 416 4.58 25.44 -13.86
N GLU A 417 3.46 24.91 -14.34
CA GLU A 417 2.69 23.87 -13.62
C GLU A 417 3.49 22.57 -13.43
N ASN A 418 4.31 22.21 -14.42
CA ASN A 418 5.17 21.02 -14.34
C ASN A 418 6.42 21.28 -13.49
N VAL A 419 7.02 22.47 -13.66
CA VAL A 419 8.26 22.86 -12.99
C VAL A 419 8.03 23.18 -11.51
N THR A 420 6.88 23.72 -11.11
CA THR A 420 6.56 23.93 -9.68
C THR A 420 6.38 22.64 -8.89
N ASN A 421 6.21 21.48 -9.56
CA ASN A 421 6.30 20.19 -8.88
C ASN A 421 7.77 19.81 -8.56
N SER A 422 8.74 20.50 -9.14
CA SER A 422 10.18 20.38 -8.87
C SER A 422 10.65 21.54 -7.97
N HIS A 423 11.80 21.39 -7.30
CA HIS A 423 12.30 22.24 -6.20
C HIS A 423 12.64 23.71 -6.53
N ILE A 424 11.93 24.37 -7.45
CA ILE A 424 12.14 25.78 -7.78
C ILE A 424 11.65 26.68 -6.64
N GLN A 425 12.36 27.79 -6.40
CA GLN A 425 11.97 28.78 -5.39
C GLN A 425 10.63 29.44 -5.74
N GLU A 426 9.70 29.45 -4.79
CA GLU A 426 8.35 30.01 -4.97
C GLU A 426 8.36 31.49 -5.35
N SER A 427 9.37 32.26 -4.93
CA SER A 427 9.53 33.69 -5.22
C SER A 427 9.79 33.97 -6.71
N GLU A 428 10.61 33.14 -7.37
CA GLU A 428 10.90 33.28 -8.79
C GLU A 428 9.64 33.00 -9.61
N VAL A 429 8.95 31.91 -9.29
CA VAL A 429 7.68 31.54 -9.94
C VAL A 429 6.66 32.66 -9.78
N ARG A 430 6.57 33.29 -8.59
CA ARG A 430 5.68 34.42 -8.32
C ARG A 430 5.96 35.61 -9.24
N SER A 431 7.23 36.00 -9.37
CA SER A 431 7.67 37.09 -10.25
C SER A 431 7.28 36.82 -11.71
N ILE A 432 7.56 35.61 -12.19
CA ILE A 432 7.22 35.20 -13.57
C ILE A 432 5.69 35.20 -13.76
N LEU A 433 4.93 34.72 -12.78
CA LEU A 433 3.47 34.67 -12.84
C LEU A 433 2.86 36.08 -12.93
N GLY A 434 3.36 37.03 -12.13
CA GLY A 434 2.94 38.42 -12.17
C GLY A 434 3.20 39.10 -13.52
N ALA A 435 4.41 38.92 -14.06
CA ALA A 435 4.76 39.44 -15.38
C ALA A 435 3.91 38.80 -16.49
N LEU A 436 3.69 37.49 -16.41
CA LEU A 436 2.89 36.74 -17.38
C LEU A 436 1.43 37.18 -17.37
N TRP A 437 0.85 37.37 -16.18
CA TRP A 437 -0.51 37.85 -16.00
C TRP A 437 -0.70 39.25 -16.61
N ALA A 438 0.17 40.19 -16.27
CA ALA A 438 0.10 41.57 -16.77
C ALA A 438 0.21 41.62 -18.30
N ARG A 439 1.07 40.79 -18.90
CA ARG A 439 1.19 40.67 -20.37
C ARG A 439 -0.02 40.01 -21.00
N TRP A 440 -0.58 38.98 -20.37
CA TRP A 440 -1.74 38.27 -20.89
C TRP A 440 -3.00 39.14 -20.93
N LEU A 441 -3.21 39.98 -19.91
CA LEU A 441 -4.33 40.94 -19.88
C LEU A 441 -4.31 41.97 -21.01
N ARG A 442 -3.12 42.36 -21.49
CA ARG A 442 -2.96 43.36 -22.56
C ARG A 442 -3.24 42.82 -23.96
N ILE A 443 -3.37 41.50 -24.12
CA ILE A 443 -3.68 40.91 -25.42
C ILE A 443 -5.16 41.15 -25.73
N GLU A 444 -5.45 41.99 -26.72
CA GLU A 444 -6.78 42.25 -27.26
C GLU A 444 -7.15 41.18 -28.31
N THR A 445 -7.60 40.01 -27.86
CA THR A 445 -8.09 38.94 -28.74
C THR A 445 -9.41 38.38 -28.24
N GLU A 446 -10.30 38.05 -29.17
CA GLU A 446 -11.52 37.30 -28.84
C GLU A 446 -11.14 35.86 -28.47
N ARG A 447 -11.29 35.52 -27.18
CA ARG A 447 -10.96 34.20 -26.62
C ARG A 447 -12.22 33.39 -26.38
N PRO A 448 -12.25 32.10 -26.78
CA PRO A 448 -13.31 31.21 -26.32
C PRO A 448 -13.33 31.13 -24.79
N ILE A 449 -14.51 31.14 -24.18
CA ILE A 449 -14.66 31.12 -22.70
C ILE A 449 -13.92 29.95 -22.04
N TYR A 450 -13.86 28.79 -22.70
CA TYR A 450 -13.12 27.62 -22.23
C TYR A 450 -11.62 27.87 -22.10
N VAL A 451 -11.03 28.65 -23.01
CA VAL A 451 -9.61 29.01 -22.98
C VAL A 451 -9.36 29.92 -21.78
N SER A 452 -10.17 30.97 -21.64
CA SER A 452 -10.08 31.89 -20.50
C SER A 452 -10.21 31.14 -19.17
N ARG A 453 -11.23 30.29 -19.00
CA ARG A 453 -11.41 29.49 -17.77
C ARG A 453 -10.22 28.56 -17.49
N ALA A 454 -9.65 27.92 -18.51
CA ALA A 454 -8.48 27.04 -18.35
C ALA A 454 -7.21 27.82 -17.95
N VAL A 455 -7.01 29.01 -18.52
CA VAL A 455 -5.90 29.91 -18.20
C VAL A 455 -6.03 30.45 -16.77
N ILE A 456 -7.20 30.99 -16.39
CA ILE A 456 -7.45 31.46 -15.02
C ILE A 456 -7.28 30.32 -14.01
N SER A 457 -7.80 29.12 -14.31
CA SER A 457 -7.62 27.95 -13.45
C SER A 457 -6.15 27.63 -13.19
N SER A 458 -5.29 27.83 -14.19
CA SER A 458 -3.84 27.62 -14.04
C SER A 458 -3.17 28.69 -13.20
N PHE A 459 -3.50 29.97 -13.42
CA PHE A 459 -3.03 31.05 -12.56
C PHE A 459 -3.45 30.83 -11.11
N LEU A 460 -4.70 30.40 -10.86
CA LEU A 460 -5.18 30.07 -9.52
C LEU A 460 -4.39 28.91 -8.89
N ARG A 461 -4.15 27.81 -9.62
CA ARG A 461 -3.32 26.70 -9.13
C ARG A 461 -1.89 27.13 -8.79
N LEU A 462 -1.28 27.98 -9.62
CA LEU A 462 0.07 28.50 -9.38
C LEU A 462 0.11 29.50 -8.23
N ALA A 463 -0.90 30.36 -8.10
CA ALA A 463 -1.08 31.25 -6.94
C ALA A 463 -1.24 30.45 -5.65
N ALA A 464 -2.05 29.39 -5.65
CA ALA A 464 -2.21 28.47 -4.53
C ALA A 464 -0.88 27.87 -4.04
N ARG A 465 -0.03 27.46 -5.00
CA ARG A 465 1.29 26.87 -4.72
C ARG A 465 2.32 27.88 -4.25
N THR A 466 2.26 29.10 -4.77
CA THR A 466 3.22 30.17 -4.46
C THR A 466 2.76 31.10 -3.34
N GLY A 467 1.55 30.94 -2.81
CA GLY A 467 0.94 31.86 -1.85
C GLY A 467 0.81 33.29 -2.40
N ASP A 468 0.53 33.46 -3.69
CA ASP A 468 0.42 34.78 -4.32
C ASP A 468 -1.01 35.33 -4.23
N ASN A 469 -1.27 36.08 -3.16
CA ASN A 469 -2.55 36.74 -2.90
C ASN A 469 -2.93 37.75 -4.01
N HIS A 470 -1.93 38.42 -4.61
CA HIS A 470 -2.19 39.46 -5.60
C HIS A 470 -2.70 38.86 -6.91
N ILE A 471 -2.09 37.76 -7.38
CA ILE A 471 -2.57 37.06 -8.57
C ILE A 471 -3.94 36.41 -8.33
N LEU A 472 -4.18 35.88 -7.14
CA LEU A 472 -5.50 35.37 -6.75
C LEU A 472 -6.59 36.44 -6.88
N ASP A 473 -6.38 37.63 -6.30
CA ASP A 473 -7.33 38.74 -6.35
C ASP A 473 -7.58 39.23 -7.78
N GLN A 474 -6.51 39.31 -8.59
CA GLN A 474 -6.62 39.71 -9.99
C GLN A 474 -7.39 38.68 -10.82
N CYS A 475 -7.15 37.38 -10.59
CA CYS A 475 -7.89 36.29 -11.22
C CYS A 475 -9.38 36.33 -10.86
N TYR A 476 -9.69 36.58 -9.59
CA TYR A 476 -11.07 36.71 -9.11
C TYR A 476 -11.79 37.88 -9.79
N ARG A 477 -11.20 39.08 -9.79
CA ARG A 477 -11.77 40.27 -10.45
C ARG A 477 -11.96 40.07 -11.94
N TYR A 478 -10.97 39.48 -12.62
CA TYR A 478 -11.08 39.16 -14.04
C TYR A 478 -12.24 38.18 -14.28
N ALA A 479 -12.32 37.10 -13.51
CA ALA A 479 -13.38 36.12 -13.68
C ALA A 479 -14.78 36.70 -13.41
N MET A 480 -14.90 37.68 -12.49
CA MET A 480 -16.13 38.45 -12.28
C MET A 480 -16.46 39.36 -13.47
N ASN A 481 -15.51 40.18 -13.90
CA ASN A 481 -15.72 41.17 -14.97
C ASN A 481 -16.10 40.53 -16.32
N TYR A 482 -15.58 39.34 -16.60
CA TYR A 482 -15.85 38.59 -17.83
C TYR A 482 -16.90 37.49 -17.65
N ALA A 483 -17.65 37.49 -16.55
CA ALA A 483 -18.70 36.52 -16.24
C ALA A 483 -18.25 35.05 -16.39
N LEU A 484 -16.98 34.74 -16.06
CA LEU A 484 -16.45 33.39 -16.20
C LEU A 484 -17.10 32.39 -15.22
N TRP A 485 -17.68 32.90 -14.14
CA TRP A 485 -18.45 32.16 -13.14
C TRP A 485 -19.88 31.82 -13.57
N ASP A 486 -20.41 32.54 -14.56
CA ASP A 486 -21.82 32.48 -14.90
C ASP A 486 -22.23 31.07 -15.33
N SER A 487 -23.23 30.54 -14.62
CA SER A 487 -23.83 29.23 -14.79
C SER A 487 -25.24 29.31 -15.37
N ASN A 488 -25.49 30.22 -16.32
CA ASN A 488 -26.73 30.29 -17.09
C ASN A 488 -27.29 28.90 -17.48
N LEU A 489 -28.61 28.75 -17.37
CA LEU A 489 -29.33 27.47 -17.47
C LEU A 489 -29.14 26.71 -18.80
N ASN A 490 -28.74 27.42 -19.86
CA ASN A 490 -28.51 26.86 -21.21
C ASN A 490 -27.13 26.19 -21.38
N HIS A 491 -26.29 26.18 -20.33
CA HIS A 491 -24.94 25.64 -20.42
C HIS A 491 -24.90 24.11 -20.52
N THR A 492 -24.00 23.62 -21.38
CA THR A 492 -23.75 22.20 -21.55
C THR A 492 -23.15 21.60 -20.28
N THR A 493 -23.20 20.27 -20.13
CA THR A 493 -22.53 19.61 -18.99
C THR A 493 -21.00 19.82 -18.98
N ALA A 494 -20.39 20.16 -20.12
CA ALA A 494 -18.98 20.52 -20.20
C ALA A 494 -18.70 21.91 -19.61
N ASP A 495 -19.59 22.87 -19.87
CA ASP A 495 -19.51 24.22 -19.28
C ASP A 495 -19.60 24.15 -17.76
N ARG A 496 -20.56 23.37 -17.22
CA ARG A 496 -20.71 23.18 -15.77
C ARG A 496 -19.47 22.57 -15.14
N ALA A 497 -18.92 21.51 -15.75
CA ALA A 497 -17.67 20.91 -15.28
C ALA A 497 -16.49 21.90 -15.28
N GLN A 498 -16.43 22.79 -16.28
CA GLN A 498 -15.40 23.83 -16.36
C GLN A 498 -15.54 24.88 -15.26
N ILE A 499 -16.77 25.33 -14.98
CA ILE A 499 -17.06 26.29 -13.91
C ILE A 499 -16.73 25.66 -12.55
N GLU A 500 -17.18 24.43 -12.31
CA GLU A 500 -16.85 23.67 -11.10
C GLU A 500 -15.35 23.45 -10.92
N ALA A 501 -14.59 23.31 -12.00
CA ALA A 501 -13.13 23.22 -11.91
C ALA A 501 -12.52 24.57 -11.51
N LEU A 502 -12.96 25.65 -12.15
CA LEU A 502 -12.49 27.01 -11.87
C LEU A 502 -12.78 27.42 -10.42
N VAL A 503 -14.02 27.18 -9.95
CA VAL A 503 -14.40 27.48 -8.55
C VAL A 503 -13.57 26.62 -7.60
N GLY A 504 -13.40 25.34 -7.89
CA GLY A 504 -12.55 24.46 -7.07
C GLY A 504 -11.12 24.99 -6.92
N HIS A 505 -10.50 25.44 -8.01
CA HIS A 505 -9.15 26.01 -7.98
C HIS A 505 -9.09 27.38 -7.28
N TYR A 506 -10.14 28.19 -7.39
CA TYR A 506 -10.24 29.44 -6.63
C TYR A 506 -10.30 29.18 -5.13
N LEU A 507 -11.16 28.26 -4.69
CA LEU A 507 -11.29 27.89 -3.28
C LEU A 507 -9.98 27.34 -2.72
N GLU A 508 -9.31 26.46 -3.46
CA GLU A 508 -7.99 25.93 -3.11
C GLU A 508 -6.96 27.07 -2.95
N ALA A 509 -6.87 27.95 -3.95
CA ALA A 509 -5.98 29.10 -3.91
C ALA A 509 -6.30 30.03 -2.74
N PHE A 510 -7.58 30.32 -2.51
CA PHE A 510 -8.05 31.18 -1.43
C PHE A 510 -7.64 30.67 -0.06
N VAL A 511 -7.83 29.38 0.21
CA VAL A 511 -7.44 28.78 1.51
C VAL A 511 -5.94 28.80 1.72
N LEU A 512 -5.15 28.57 0.67
CA LEU A 512 -3.69 28.54 0.76
C LEU A 512 -3.08 29.95 0.85
N CYS A 513 -3.71 30.95 0.23
CA CYS A 513 -3.27 32.34 0.18
C CYS A 513 -3.72 33.16 1.40
N HIS A 514 -5.02 33.11 1.74
CA HIS A 514 -5.63 33.89 2.82
C HIS A 514 -5.87 33.10 4.11
N GLY A 515 -5.60 31.80 4.11
CA GLY A 515 -5.89 30.92 5.24
C GLY A 515 -7.36 30.51 5.31
N LYS A 516 -7.76 30.04 6.49
CA LYS A 516 -9.05 29.38 6.77
C LYS A 516 -10.20 30.37 7.02
N ARG A 517 -10.42 31.31 6.09
CA ARG A 517 -11.49 32.33 6.21
C ARG A 517 -12.79 31.77 5.62
N TRP A 518 -13.44 30.89 6.37
CA TRP A 518 -14.59 30.12 5.89
C TRP A 518 -15.84 30.96 5.60
N THR A 519 -16.02 32.08 6.30
CA THR A 519 -17.09 33.06 6.03
C THR A 519 -16.97 33.62 4.63
N ASP A 520 -15.78 34.07 4.25
CA ASP A 520 -15.49 34.67 2.95
C ASP A 520 -15.76 33.69 1.80
N ILE A 521 -15.53 32.38 2.03
CA ILE A 521 -15.85 31.31 1.06
C ILE A 521 -17.35 31.17 0.86
N LEU A 522 -18.16 31.27 1.92
CA LEU A 522 -19.62 31.21 1.79
C LEU A 522 -20.17 32.49 1.14
N ASP A 523 -19.65 33.65 1.55
CA ASP A 523 -20.02 34.94 0.98
C ASP A 523 -19.73 35.00 -0.53
N PHE A 524 -18.64 34.37 -1.00
CA PHE A 524 -18.35 34.22 -2.42
C PHE A 524 -19.51 33.57 -3.20
N PHE A 525 -20.17 32.57 -2.62
CA PHE A 525 -21.29 31.91 -3.28
C PHE A 525 -22.59 32.72 -3.20
N ASP A 526 -22.80 33.49 -2.14
CA ASP A 526 -24.00 34.34 -2.00
C ASP A 526 -24.00 35.51 -3.01
N VAL A 527 -22.82 36.01 -3.37
CA VAL A 527 -22.65 37.02 -4.43
C VAL A 527 -22.99 36.44 -5.82
N GLN A 528 -22.77 35.14 -6.02
CA GLN A 528 -23.14 34.42 -7.25
C GLN A 528 -24.64 34.06 -7.23
N LYS A 529 -25.51 35.07 -7.36
CA LYS A 529 -27.00 35.00 -7.26
C LYS A 529 -27.72 34.00 -8.20
N GLY A 530 -27.03 33.09 -8.89
CA GLY A 530 -27.59 32.09 -9.81
C GLY A 530 -27.65 30.65 -9.29
N LEU A 531 -27.08 30.34 -8.12
CA LEU A 531 -27.02 28.98 -7.56
C LEU A 531 -27.80 28.90 -6.24
N SER A 532 -29.13 28.83 -6.33
CA SER A 532 -30.08 29.06 -5.22
C SER A 532 -30.15 28.00 -4.11
N ILE A 533 -29.08 27.23 -3.82
CA ILE A 533 -29.11 26.20 -2.76
C ILE A 533 -27.81 26.25 -1.96
N SER A 534 -27.80 27.00 -0.85
CA SER A 534 -26.65 27.14 0.07
C SER A 534 -26.04 25.77 0.48
N GLY A 535 -26.87 24.75 0.70
CA GLY A 535 -26.39 23.40 1.02
C GLY A 535 -25.62 22.71 -0.10
N SER A 536 -25.88 23.06 -1.37
CA SER A 536 -25.13 22.51 -2.51
C SER A 536 -23.70 23.08 -2.59
N HIS A 537 -23.47 24.29 -2.08
CA HIS A 537 -22.16 24.93 -2.08
C HIS A 537 -21.25 24.31 -1.02
N ALA A 538 -21.75 24.12 0.20
CA ALA A 538 -20.99 23.45 1.25
C ALA A 538 -20.58 22.03 0.81
N ASP A 539 -21.50 21.29 0.18
CA ASP A 539 -21.26 19.97 -0.39
C ASP A 539 -20.14 19.97 -1.43
N PHE A 540 -20.16 20.96 -2.32
CA PHE A 540 -19.15 21.15 -3.35
C PHE A 540 -17.77 21.46 -2.74
N VAL A 541 -17.70 22.42 -1.80
CA VAL A 541 -16.44 22.82 -1.13
C VAL A 541 -15.84 21.62 -0.39
N ILE A 542 -16.64 20.91 0.41
CA ILE A 542 -16.17 19.73 1.16
C ILE A 542 -15.66 18.67 0.19
N ARG A 543 -16.37 18.40 -0.92
CA ARG A 543 -15.93 17.45 -1.95
C ARG A 543 -14.61 17.84 -2.59
N LYS A 544 -14.39 19.14 -2.86
CA LYS A 544 -13.12 19.64 -3.42
C LYS A 544 -11.98 19.51 -2.42
N PHE A 545 -12.19 19.93 -1.17
CA PHE A 545 -11.19 19.77 -0.12
C PHE A 545 -10.90 18.31 0.20
N LEU A 546 -11.86 17.40 0.04
CA LEU A 546 -11.65 15.98 0.28
C LEU A 546 -10.56 15.38 -0.61
N SER A 547 -10.43 15.86 -1.86
CA SER A 547 -9.37 15.45 -2.77
C SER A 547 -8.00 16.09 -2.48
N LEU A 548 -7.99 17.20 -1.75
CA LEU A 548 -6.77 17.96 -1.41
C LEU A 548 -6.22 17.55 -0.04
N ASP A 549 -7.03 17.74 1.00
CA ASP A 549 -6.73 17.39 2.39
C ASP A 549 -8.03 17.05 3.14
N VAL A 550 -8.13 15.80 3.60
CA VAL A 550 -9.26 15.30 4.38
C VAL A 550 -9.44 16.09 5.70
N GLY A 551 -8.35 16.60 6.27
CA GLY A 551 -8.36 17.47 7.45
C GLY A 551 -9.01 18.82 7.18
N LEU A 552 -8.64 19.51 6.11
CA LEU A 552 -9.27 20.78 5.70
C LEU A 552 -10.75 20.60 5.41
N SER A 553 -11.11 19.53 4.72
CA SER A 553 -12.50 19.15 4.44
C SER A 553 -13.33 18.99 5.73
N TYR A 554 -12.74 18.36 6.75
CA TYR A 554 -13.39 18.20 8.06
C TYR A 554 -13.53 19.51 8.85
N GLU A 555 -12.51 20.36 8.84
CA GLU A 555 -12.58 21.65 9.53
C GLU A 555 -13.65 22.56 8.90
N PHE A 556 -13.76 22.57 7.57
CA PHE A 556 -14.84 23.29 6.89
C PHE A 556 -16.22 22.68 7.20
N TYR A 557 -16.31 21.35 7.33
CA TYR A 557 -17.54 20.70 7.82
C TYR A 557 -17.91 21.11 9.25
N GLU A 558 -16.95 21.19 10.17
CA GLU A 558 -17.19 21.67 11.55
C GLU A 558 -17.64 23.15 11.57
N PHE A 559 -17.06 23.97 10.69
CA PHE A 559 -17.51 25.34 10.48
C PHE A 559 -18.97 25.39 10.00
N CYS A 560 -19.33 24.60 8.98
CA CYS A 560 -20.70 24.50 8.50
C CYS A 560 -21.67 24.05 9.61
N ALA A 561 -21.29 23.01 10.37
CA ALA A 561 -22.10 22.50 11.46
C ALA A 561 -22.30 23.51 12.60
N SER A 562 -21.29 24.30 12.93
CA SER A 562 -21.38 25.34 13.97
C SER A 562 -22.19 26.57 13.54
N HIS A 563 -22.28 26.85 12.24
CA HIS A 563 -23.04 27.96 11.67
C HIS A 563 -24.40 27.55 11.10
N ASN A 564 -24.85 26.30 11.36
CA ASN A 564 -26.08 25.71 10.84
C ASN A 564 -26.19 25.73 9.31
N VAL A 565 -25.05 25.68 8.59
CA VAL A 565 -25.03 25.53 7.14
C VAL A 565 -25.27 24.05 6.81
N PRO A 566 -26.36 23.71 6.10
CA PRO A 566 -26.71 22.32 5.85
C PRO A 566 -25.69 21.65 4.93
N VAL A 567 -25.18 20.49 5.35
CA VAL A 567 -24.32 19.62 4.53
C VAL A 567 -25.10 18.36 4.17
N GLY A 568 -25.07 17.99 2.90
CA GLY A 568 -25.69 16.78 2.38
C GLY A 568 -25.15 15.52 3.06
N ALA A 569 -26.05 14.58 3.34
CA ALA A 569 -25.71 13.34 4.02
C ALA A 569 -24.73 12.46 3.20
N ASP A 570 -24.77 12.54 1.87
CA ASP A 570 -23.83 11.83 0.98
C ASP A 570 -22.39 12.35 1.13
N ILE A 571 -22.22 13.67 1.21
CA ILE A 571 -20.92 14.30 1.43
C ILE A 571 -20.41 13.99 2.83
N THR A 572 -21.27 14.10 3.85
CA THR A 572 -20.97 13.72 5.24
C THR A 572 -20.49 12.26 5.31
N THR A 573 -21.15 11.37 4.57
CA THR A 573 -20.77 9.95 4.46
C THR A 573 -19.40 9.78 3.81
N MET A 574 -19.13 10.46 2.68
CA MET A 574 -17.83 10.39 2.00
C MET A 574 -16.70 10.92 2.88
N LEU A 575 -16.92 12.05 3.55
CA LEU A 575 -15.97 12.65 4.49
C LEU A 575 -15.67 11.69 5.64
N ALA A 576 -16.71 11.13 6.28
CA ALA A 576 -16.57 10.17 7.37
C ALA A 576 -15.78 8.91 6.97
N ILE A 577 -16.01 8.38 5.76
CA ILE A 577 -15.26 7.23 5.23
C ILE A 577 -13.78 7.56 5.05
N ASN A 578 -13.46 8.74 4.50
CA ASN A 578 -12.08 9.16 4.26
C ASN A 578 -11.35 9.61 5.53
N LEU A 579 -12.06 10.10 6.54
CA LEU A 579 -11.51 10.42 7.86
C LEU A 579 -11.20 9.18 8.69
N ALA A 580 -11.94 8.08 8.50
CA ALA A 580 -11.81 6.90 9.35
C ALA A 580 -10.35 6.41 9.51
N PRO A 581 -9.49 6.35 8.48
CA PRO A 581 -8.09 5.93 8.60
C PRO A 581 -7.18 6.90 9.37
N THR A 582 -7.41 8.21 9.32
CA THR A 582 -6.47 9.20 9.87
C THR A 582 -6.97 9.81 11.18
N ARG A 583 -8.27 10.03 11.30
CA ARG A 583 -8.93 10.79 12.38
C ARG A 583 -10.17 10.07 12.91
N LEU A 584 -9.96 8.84 13.39
CA LEU A 584 -11.05 7.97 13.86
C LEU A 584 -11.96 8.60 14.93
N HIS A 585 -11.40 9.46 15.79
CA HIS A 585 -12.16 10.09 16.87
C HIS A 585 -13.26 11.01 16.36
N ASP A 586 -12.97 11.73 15.28
CA ASP A 586 -13.85 12.71 14.66
C ASP A 586 -14.99 12.02 13.89
N VAL A 587 -14.75 10.82 13.38
CA VAL A 587 -15.82 10.02 12.74
C VAL A 587 -16.92 9.63 13.74
N PHE A 588 -16.60 9.47 15.04
CA PHE A 588 -17.62 9.09 16.02
C PHE A 588 -18.69 10.17 16.24
N SER A 589 -18.34 11.46 16.21
CA SER A 589 -19.34 12.53 16.29
C SER A 589 -20.23 12.55 15.05
N MET A 590 -19.65 12.29 13.87
CA MET A 590 -20.40 12.23 12.60
C MET A 590 -21.42 11.08 12.53
N LEU A 591 -21.26 10.01 13.33
CA LEU A 591 -22.26 8.93 13.38
C LEU A 591 -23.60 9.36 13.98
N GLU A 592 -23.65 10.50 14.67
CA GLU A 592 -24.88 11.04 15.28
C GLU A 592 -25.61 12.04 14.37
N CYS A 593 -25.05 12.39 13.19
CA CYS A 593 -25.58 13.39 12.25
C CYS A 593 -26.76 12.92 11.36
N GLY A 594 -27.60 12.00 11.84
CA GLY A 594 -28.82 11.62 11.13
C GLY A 594 -28.62 10.91 9.78
N LEU A 595 -27.54 10.14 9.61
CA LEU A 595 -27.27 9.39 8.38
C LEU A 595 -28.37 8.35 8.07
N ASP A 596 -28.69 8.18 6.79
CA ASP A 596 -29.58 7.09 6.37
C ASP A 596 -28.96 5.71 6.65
N HIS A 597 -29.76 4.64 6.53
CA HIS A 597 -29.27 3.30 6.86
C HIS A 597 -28.12 2.81 5.96
N LEU A 598 -28.14 3.14 4.67
CA LEU A 598 -27.12 2.69 3.71
C LEU A 598 -25.81 3.46 3.91
N GLN A 599 -25.91 4.78 4.07
CA GLN A 599 -24.83 5.69 4.42
C GLN A 599 -24.17 5.28 5.74
N LEU A 600 -24.97 5.06 6.78
CA LEU A 600 -24.48 4.60 8.08
C LEU A 600 -23.76 3.25 7.96
N GLU A 601 -24.28 2.31 7.18
CA GLU A 601 -23.60 1.03 6.94
C GLU A 601 -22.22 1.25 6.30
N ARG A 602 -22.11 2.12 5.28
CA ARG A 602 -20.83 2.41 4.62
C ARG A 602 -19.81 3.03 5.58
N VAL A 603 -20.22 3.99 6.41
CA VAL A 603 -19.35 4.59 7.45
C VAL A 603 -18.94 3.54 8.48
N LEU A 604 -19.89 2.72 8.96
CA LEU A 604 -19.60 1.66 9.92
C LEU A 604 -18.62 0.62 9.35
N ILE A 605 -18.73 0.24 8.08
CA ILE A 605 -17.76 -0.66 7.43
C ILE A 605 -16.36 -0.04 7.49
N ALA A 606 -16.19 1.21 7.02
CA ALA A 606 -14.91 1.90 7.01
C ALA A 606 -14.33 2.03 8.43
N LEU A 607 -15.13 2.49 9.39
CA LEU A 607 -14.73 2.66 10.78
C LEU A 607 -14.33 1.33 11.44
N LEU A 608 -15.14 0.28 11.29
CA LEU A 608 -14.86 -1.03 11.88
C LEU A 608 -13.62 -1.68 11.25
N ASP A 609 -13.43 -1.51 9.94
CA ASP A 609 -12.23 -1.98 9.26
C ASP A 609 -11.00 -1.20 9.68
N THR A 610 -11.08 0.12 9.89
CA THR A 610 -9.97 0.88 10.49
C THR A 610 -9.64 0.37 11.88
N LEU A 611 -10.64 0.18 12.75
CA LEU A 611 -10.43 -0.38 14.09
C LEU A 611 -9.69 -1.71 14.05
N ARG A 612 -10.06 -2.58 13.11
CA ARG A 612 -9.47 -3.90 12.92
C ARG A 612 -8.06 -3.84 12.34
N THR A 613 -7.84 -3.03 11.29
CA THR A 613 -6.57 -2.94 10.56
C THR A 613 -5.50 -2.23 11.38
N GLN A 614 -5.83 -1.12 12.03
CA GLN A 614 -4.94 -0.37 12.92
C GLN A 614 -4.81 -0.99 14.33
N ARG A 615 -5.63 -2.01 14.63
CA ARG A 615 -5.60 -2.77 15.88
C ARG A 615 -5.72 -1.92 17.14
N TYR A 616 -6.64 -0.97 17.17
CA TYR A 616 -6.93 -0.20 18.38
C TYR A 616 -7.21 -1.12 19.54
N GLN A 617 -6.35 -1.11 20.56
CA GLN A 617 -6.50 -2.02 21.71
C GLN A 617 -7.62 -1.60 22.65
N TYR A 618 -7.86 -0.30 22.70
CA TYR A 618 -8.80 0.39 23.57
C TYR A 618 -9.47 1.50 22.76
N LEU A 619 -10.77 1.66 22.98
CA LEU A 619 -11.55 2.82 22.58
C LEU A 619 -11.71 3.74 23.78
N ILE A 620 -11.63 5.05 23.55
CA ILE A 620 -12.06 6.04 24.54
C ILE A 620 -13.52 5.74 24.93
N PRO A 621 -13.89 5.77 26.23
CA PRO A 621 -15.21 5.37 26.70
C PRO A 621 -16.37 6.10 26.02
N THR A 622 -16.20 7.39 25.70
CA THR A 622 -17.17 8.18 24.94
C THR A 622 -17.37 7.60 23.54
N SER A 623 -16.30 7.44 22.77
CA SER A 623 -16.33 6.79 21.45
C SER A 623 -16.89 5.36 21.49
N GLY A 624 -16.54 4.58 22.52
CA GLY A 624 -17.04 3.23 22.71
C GLY A 624 -18.56 3.20 22.97
N ARG A 625 -19.08 4.15 23.74
CA ARG A 625 -20.53 4.29 23.98
C ARG A 625 -21.27 4.71 22.73
N ILE A 626 -20.75 5.69 21.98
CA ILE A 626 -21.35 6.14 20.72
C ILE A 626 -21.40 4.97 19.73
N LEU A 627 -20.27 4.31 19.48
CA LEU A 627 -20.21 3.15 18.60
C LEU A 627 -21.14 2.01 19.04
N GLY A 628 -21.19 1.72 20.34
CA GLY A 628 -22.06 0.69 20.90
C GLY A 628 -23.55 1.00 20.70
N ARG A 629 -23.95 2.26 20.91
CA ARG A 629 -25.32 2.75 20.69
C ARG A 629 -25.70 2.69 19.22
N VAL A 630 -24.86 3.23 18.33
CA VAL A 630 -25.08 3.28 16.89
C VAL A 630 -25.17 1.87 16.30
N LEU A 631 -24.24 0.97 16.64
CA LEU A 631 -24.29 -0.42 16.19
C LEU A 631 -25.55 -1.15 16.69
N ARG A 632 -25.98 -0.90 17.92
CA ARG A 632 -27.22 -1.49 18.44
C ARG A 632 -28.43 -1.02 17.63
N ASN A 633 -28.55 0.29 17.41
CA ASN A 633 -29.67 0.87 16.68
C ASN A 633 -29.68 0.37 15.21
N PHE A 634 -28.52 0.35 14.55
CA PHE A 634 -28.36 -0.20 13.21
C PHE A 634 -28.77 -1.67 13.13
N LEU A 635 -28.32 -2.50 14.08
CA LEU A 635 -28.67 -3.93 14.11
C LEU A 635 -30.12 -4.20 14.55
N GLN A 636 -30.81 -3.21 15.13
CA GLN A 636 -32.25 -3.28 15.41
C GLN A 636 -33.09 -2.92 14.19
N SER A 637 -32.59 -2.12 13.25
CA SER A 637 -33.31 -1.85 11.99
C SER A 637 -33.00 -2.91 10.94
N GLN A 638 -31.72 -3.23 10.70
CA GLN A 638 -31.30 -4.10 9.58
C GLN A 638 -30.34 -5.23 10.00
N ALA A 639 -30.18 -6.24 9.14
CA ALA A 639 -29.13 -7.24 9.24
C ALA A 639 -27.81 -6.70 8.61
N PRO A 640 -26.64 -6.90 9.25
CA PRO A 640 -25.38 -6.35 8.75
C PRO A 640 -24.87 -7.09 7.50
N SER A 641 -24.23 -6.37 6.55
CA SER A 641 -23.61 -7.03 5.41
C SER A 641 -22.47 -7.96 5.82
N THR A 642 -22.24 -9.01 5.01
CA THR A 642 -21.19 -10.02 5.23
C THR A 642 -19.78 -9.41 5.30
N ARG A 643 -19.57 -8.24 4.69
CA ARG A 643 -18.31 -7.47 4.75
C ARG A 643 -17.97 -7.04 6.18
N MET A 644 -18.97 -6.68 6.99
CA MET A 644 -18.77 -6.25 8.39
C MET A 644 -18.35 -7.40 9.32
N LYS A 645 -18.53 -8.66 8.94
CA LYS A 645 -18.47 -9.82 9.84
C LYS A 645 -17.23 -9.88 10.74
N TYR A 646 -16.04 -9.71 10.17
CA TYR A 646 -14.80 -9.81 10.95
C TYR A 646 -14.45 -8.53 11.71
N ALA A 647 -14.75 -7.38 11.11
CA ALA A 647 -14.56 -6.07 11.69
C ALA A 647 -15.45 -5.87 12.93
N LEU A 648 -16.72 -6.26 12.81
CA LEU A 648 -17.70 -6.22 13.90
C LEU A 648 -17.31 -7.13 15.08
N ARG A 649 -16.86 -8.37 14.82
CA ARG A 649 -16.32 -9.27 15.87
C ARG A 649 -15.16 -8.64 16.63
N TYR A 650 -14.26 -7.96 15.92
CA TYR A 650 -13.15 -7.26 16.53
C TYR A 650 -13.63 -6.11 17.42
N ALA A 651 -14.51 -5.25 16.91
CA ALA A 651 -15.07 -4.12 17.63
C ALA A 651 -15.84 -4.54 18.89
N ILE A 652 -16.69 -5.58 18.83
CA ILE A 652 -17.41 -6.12 20.01
C ILE A 652 -16.43 -6.48 21.12
N SER A 653 -15.29 -7.09 20.78
CA SER A 653 -14.27 -7.45 21.76
C SER A 653 -13.64 -6.20 22.40
N ARG A 654 -13.51 -5.11 21.65
CA ARG A 654 -12.98 -3.82 22.14
C ARG A 654 -13.97 -3.07 23.00
N LEU A 655 -15.26 -3.11 22.67
CA LEU A 655 -16.31 -2.52 23.51
C LEU A 655 -16.27 -3.09 24.94
N VAL A 656 -16.05 -4.40 25.11
CA VAL A 656 -15.90 -5.00 26.46
C VAL A 656 -14.68 -4.46 27.20
N VAL A 657 -13.54 -4.30 26.51
CA VAL A 657 -12.30 -3.75 27.09
C VAL A 657 -12.48 -2.29 27.51
N SER A 658 -13.26 -1.53 26.75
CA SER A 658 -13.58 -0.12 26.99
C SER A 658 -14.77 0.10 27.93
N ASN A 659 -15.09 -0.88 28.79
CA ASN A 659 -16.18 -0.81 29.76
C ASN A 659 -17.59 -0.59 29.16
N CYS A 660 -17.79 -0.92 27.88
CA CYS A 660 -19.07 -0.92 27.17
C CYS A 660 -19.61 -2.35 27.02
N ALA A 661 -19.49 -3.13 28.09
CA ALA A 661 -19.82 -4.56 28.11
C ALA A 661 -21.32 -4.85 27.88
N ALA A 662 -22.19 -3.93 28.31
CA ALA A 662 -23.64 -4.01 28.11
C ALA A 662 -24.04 -3.89 26.64
N ASP A 663 -23.48 -2.93 25.90
CA ASP A 663 -23.73 -2.77 24.48
C ASP A 663 -23.15 -3.94 23.69
N ALA A 664 -21.94 -4.39 24.04
CA ALA A 664 -21.30 -5.54 23.41
C ALA A 664 -22.15 -6.81 23.49
N ILE A 665 -22.73 -7.12 24.66
CA ILE A 665 -23.61 -8.31 24.77
C ILE A 665 -24.91 -8.12 24.02
N ARG A 666 -25.49 -6.91 24.03
CA ARG A 666 -26.74 -6.64 23.31
C ARG A 666 -26.58 -6.78 21.81
N ILE A 667 -25.45 -6.28 21.27
CA ILE A 667 -25.06 -6.48 19.87
C ILE A 667 -24.94 -7.97 19.55
N VAL A 668 -24.33 -8.77 20.43
CA VAL A 668 -24.21 -10.23 20.22
C VAL A 668 -25.55 -10.93 20.24
N GLU A 669 -26.47 -10.54 21.12
CA GLU A 669 -27.85 -11.07 21.12
C GLU A 669 -28.56 -10.74 19.80
N LEU A 670 -28.54 -9.48 19.36
CA LEU A 670 -29.13 -9.05 18.08
C LEU A 670 -28.54 -9.80 16.89
N LEU A 671 -27.22 -10.01 16.86
CA LEU A 671 -26.55 -10.80 15.82
C LEU A 671 -26.94 -12.26 15.86
N ASN A 672 -27.14 -12.85 17.04
CA ASN A 672 -27.57 -14.22 17.16
C ASN A 672 -28.98 -14.40 16.60
N ASP A 673 -29.86 -13.44 16.86
CA ASP A 673 -31.26 -13.51 16.47
C ASP A 673 -31.44 -13.27 14.97
N ARG A 674 -30.67 -12.33 14.39
CA ARG A 674 -30.79 -11.96 12.96
C ARG A 674 -29.87 -12.74 12.04
N VAL A 675 -28.58 -12.84 12.39
CA VAL A 675 -27.57 -13.44 11.51
C VAL A 675 -26.61 -14.35 12.30
N PRO A 676 -27.07 -15.52 12.79
CA PRO A 676 -26.27 -16.40 13.64
C PRO A 676 -24.93 -16.83 13.03
N SER A 677 -24.80 -16.80 11.70
CA SER A 677 -23.55 -17.12 10.98
C SER A 677 -22.40 -16.14 11.28
N PHE A 678 -22.71 -14.95 11.82
CA PHE A 678 -21.73 -13.98 12.33
C PHE A 678 -21.12 -14.43 13.65
N LEU A 679 -21.70 -15.39 14.36
CA LEU A 679 -21.21 -15.84 15.66
C LEU A 679 -20.72 -17.28 15.58
N ASN A 680 -19.44 -17.46 15.27
CA ASN A 680 -18.83 -18.79 15.37
C ASN A 680 -18.46 -19.10 16.83
N PHE A 681 -18.48 -20.39 17.18
CA PHE A 681 -18.22 -20.83 18.53
C PHE A 681 -16.86 -20.38 19.07
N ARG A 682 -15.82 -20.37 18.21
CA ARG A 682 -14.48 -19.91 18.56
C ARG A 682 -14.45 -18.43 18.97
N PHE A 683 -15.21 -17.57 18.28
CA PHE A 683 -15.35 -16.15 18.63
C PHE A 683 -16.05 -15.99 19.98
N LEU A 684 -17.18 -16.66 20.19
CA LEU A 684 -17.92 -16.61 21.46
C LEU A 684 -17.05 -17.06 22.63
N GLN A 685 -16.22 -18.09 22.44
CA GLN A 685 -15.28 -18.55 23.47
C GLN A 685 -14.25 -17.48 23.83
N ARG A 686 -13.68 -16.81 22.83
CA ARG A 686 -12.72 -15.71 23.06
C ARG A 686 -13.41 -14.56 23.79
N LEU A 687 -14.61 -14.19 23.36
CA LEU A 687 -15.39 -13.11 23.97
C LEU A 687 -15.76 -13.42 25.43
N LEU A 688 -16.15 -14.66 25.73
CA LEU A 688 -16.36 -15.12 27.11
C LEU A 688 -15.09 -14.96 27.96
N GLY A 689 -13.94 -15.35 27.42
CA GLY A 689 -12.65 -15.14 28.08
C GLY A 689 -12.36 -13.67 28.38
N ILE A 690 -12.78 -12.75 27.50
CA ILE A 690 -12.65 -11.31 27.71
C ILE A 690 -13.60 -10.85 28.83
N PHE A 691 -14.90 -11.17 28.78
CA PHE A 691 -15.83 -10.81 29.86
C PHE A 691 -15.35 -11.30 31.23
N LEU A 692 -14.90 -12.55 31.31
CA LEU A 692 -14.36 -13.13 32.54
C LEU A 692 -13.09 -12.43 33.03
N ARG A 693 -12.18 -12.06 32.12
CA ARG A 693 -10.93 -11.34 32.45
C ARG A 693 -11.23 -9.96 33.05
N TYR A 694 -12.22 -9.25 32.50
CA TYR A 694 -12.65 -7.93 32.97
C TYR A 694 -13.73 -8.00 34.07
N ARG A 695 -13.95 -9.19 34.67
CA ARG A 695 -14.92 -9.44 35.77
C ARG A 695 -16.37 -9.05 35.45
N GLN A 696 -16.73 -9.03 34.18
CA GLN A 696 -18.07 -8.74 33.67
C GLN A 696 -18.95 -10.00 33.72
N PHE A 697 -19.12 -10.56 34.92
CA PHE A 697 -19.71 -11.90 35.12
C PHE A 697 -21.18 -11.99 34.70
N LYS A 698 -21.97 -10.94 34.94
CA LYS A 698 -23.38 -10.85 34.51
C LYS A 698 -23.51 -11.01 32.99
N PHE A 699 -22.63 -10.35 32.23
CA PHE A 699 -22.65 -10.42 30.77
C PHE A 699 -22.04 -11.71 30.24
N ALA A 700 -21.04 -12.28 30.90
CA ALA A 700 -20.53 -13.63 30.60
C ALA A 700 -21.63 -14.70 30.71
N VAL A 701 -22.50 -14.57 31.71
CA VAL A 701 -23.65 -15.44 31.91
C VAL A 701 -24.70 -15.25 30.80
N ARG A 702 -25.03 -14.00 30.43
CA ARG A 702 -25.92 -13.73 29.28
C ARG A 702 -25.37 -14.32 27.97
N LEU A 703 -24.05 -14.22 27.75
CA LEU A 703 -23.40 -14.81 26.58
C LEU A 703 -23.54 -16.34 26.53
N TYR A 704 -23.61 -17.01 27.69
CA TYR A 704 -23.85 -18.46 27.73
C TYR A 704 -25.26 -18.83 27.26
N HIS A 705 -26.27 -17.99 27.52
CA HIS A 705 -27.63 -18.22 27.02
C HIS A 705 -27.70 -18.13 25.50
N VAL A 706 -26.91 -17.24 24.87
CA VAL A 706 -26.77 -17.18 23.40
C VAL A 706 -26.22 -18.49 22.82
N VAL A 707 -25.31 -19.17 23.54
CA VAL A 707 -24.71 -20.46 23.12
C VAL A 707 -25.64 -21.64 23.38
N LYS A 708 -26.68 -21.51 24.22
CA LYS A 708 -27.61 -22.60 24.56
C LYS A 708 -28.34 -23.15 23.33
N SER A 709 -28.49 -22.35 22.28
CA SER A 709 -29.07 -22.77 20.98
C SER A 709 -28.12 -23.60 20.11
N LYS A 710 -26.86 -23.83 20.53
CA LYS A 710 -25.85 -24.59 19.78
C LYS A 710 -25.73 -26.03 20.29
N SER A 711 -24.94 -26.86 19.61
CA SER A 711 -24.76 -28.28 19.96
C SER A 711 -24.37 -28.51 21.43
N VAL A 712 -24.90 -29.58 22.03
CA VAL A 712 -24.70 -29.96 23.44
C VAL A 712 -23.21 -30.01 23.82
N THR A 713 -22.36 -30.56 22.95
CA THR A 713 -20.90 -30.63 23.15
C THR A 713 -20.27 -29.23 23.26
N SER A 714 -20.68 -28.31 22.38
CA SER A 714 -20.21 -26.92 22.38
C SER A 714 -20.67 -26.19 23.64
N GLN A 715 -21.94 -26.37 24.00
CA GLN A 715 -22.53 -25.81 25.21
C GLN A 715 -21.80 -26.28 26.48
N ASN A 716 -21.53 -27.59 26.61
CA ASN A 716 -20.81 -28.16 27.75
C ASN A 716 -19.38 -27.64 27.84
N ARG A 717 -18.68 -27.49 26.71
CA ARG A 717 -17.35 -26.88 26.69
C ARG A 717 -17.40 -25.40 27.09
N PHE A 718 -18.39 -24.65 26.61
CA PHE A 718 -18.56 -23.23 26.94
C PHE A 718 -18.89 -23.03 28.41
N ARG A 719 -19.81 -23.84 28.94
CA ARG A 719 -20.18 -23.86 30.36
C ARG A 719 -18.97 -24.15 31.25
N ARG A 720 -18.18 -25.19 30.95
CA ARG A 720 -16.97 -25.51 31.71
C ARG A 720 -16.02 -24.31 31.78
N MET A 721 -15.89 -23.57 30.69
CA MET A 721 -15.07 -22.35 30.65
C MET A 721 -15.68 -21.20 31.46
N LEU A 722 -17.00 -21.00 31.38
CA LEU A 722 -17.73 -20.03 32.21
C LEU A 722 -17.53 -20.34 33.70
N ILE A 723 -17.84 -21.56 34.14
CA ILE A 723 -17.71 -22.01 35.54
C ILE A 723 -16.28 -21.78 36.03
N ARG A 724 -15.28 -22.26 35.27
CA ARG A 724 -13.87 -22.06 35.63
C ARG A 724 -13.50 -20.58 35.74
N GLY A 725 -14.04 -19.74 34.88
CA GLY A 725 -13.84 -18.30 34.91
C GLY A 725 -14.46 -17.63 36.13
N LEU A 726 -15.72 -17.95 36.42
CA LEU A 726 -16.45 -17.43 37.57
C LEU A 726 -15.78 -17.81 38.89
N ILE A 727 -15.31 -19.06 39.03
CA ILE A 727 -14.58 -19.53 40.22
C ILE A 727 -13.28 -18.75 40.40
N LYS A 728 -12.49 -18.59 39.32
CA LYS A 728 -11.27 -17.77 39.36
C LYS A 728 -11.57 -16.30 39.72
N GLY A 729 -12.73 -15.82 39.31
CA GLY A 729 -13.22 -14.48 39.61
C GLY A 729 -13.84 -14.31 41.00
N GLY A 730 -14.07 -15.40 41.75
CA GLY A 730 -14.74 -15.38 43.05
C GLY A 730 -16.27 -15.28 43.00
N ALA A 731 -16.90 -15.45 41.83
CA ALA A 731 -18.35 -15.32 41.65
C ALA A 731 -19.10 -16.63 42.01
N SER A 732 -18.90 -17.15 43.23
CA SER A 732 -19.40 -18.45 43.69
C SER A 732 -20.93 -18.60 43.64
N ALA A 733 -21.68 -17.52 43.90
CA ALA A 733 -23.14 -17.52 43.79
C ALA A 733 -23.63 -17.83 42.36
N LEU A 734 -23.00 -17.23 41.35
CA LEU A 734 -23.30 -17.53 39.95
C LEU A 734 -22.89 -18.95 39.58
N VAL A 735 -21.76 -19.45 40.09
CA VAL A 735 -21.33 -20.83 39.82
C VAL A 735 -22.36 -21.85 40.32
N ARG A 736 -22.90 -21.65 41.53
CA ARG A 736 -23.93 -22.53 42.11
C ARG A 736 -25.19 -22.59 41.23
N ARG A 737 -25.62 -21.44 40.70
CA ARG A 737 -26.80 -21.34 39.82
C ARG A 737 -26.64 -22.06 38.47
N TYR A 738 -25.42 -22.10 37.92
CA TYR A 738 -25.15 -22.67 36.59
C TYR A 738 -24.59 -24.10 36.63
N ARG A 739 -24.61 -24.74 37.79
CA ARG A 739 -24.34 -26.17 37.92
C ARG A 739 -25.61 -26.93 37.55
N SER A 740 -25.65 -27.61 36.40
CA SER A 740 -26.76 -28.53 36.11
C SER A 740 -26.68 -29.76 37.00
N SER A 741 -27.84 -30.17 37.49
CA SER A 741 -28.03 -31.35 38.34
C SER A 741 -27.88 -32.70 37.61
N GLY A 742 -27.76 -32.74 36.28
CA GLY A 742 -27.77 -34.00 35.50
C GLY A 742 -26.63 -34.22 34.48
N SER A 743 -25.62 -33.35 34.39
CA SER A 743 -24.49 -33.57 33.44
C SER A 743 -23.36 -34.32 34.13
N THR A 744 -22.68 -35.21 33.39
CA THR A 744 -21.41 -35.83 33.80
C THR A 744 -20.39 -34.74 34.16
N SER A 745 -20.27 -34.48 35.46
CA SER A 745 -19.40 -33.43 35.99
C SER A 745 -17.95 -33.81 35.69
N SER A 746 -17.20 -32.91 35.06
CA SER A 746 -15.76 -33.11 34.91
C SER A 746 -15.08 -33.23 36.28
N THR A 747 -13.98 -33.98 36.37
CA THR A 747 -13.18 -34.14 37.60
C THR A 747 -12.86 -32.79 38.25
N LEU A 748 -12.50 -31.80 37.43
CA LEU A 748 -12.22 -30.43 37.85
C LEU A 748 -13.45 -29.74 38.45
N GLU A 749 -14.64 -29.91 37.88
CA GLU A 749 -15.90 -29.41 38.46
C GLU A 749 -16.27 -30.12 39.77
N ARG A 750 -15.98 -31.42 39.90
CA ARG A 750 -16.15 -32.17 41.15
C ARG A 750 -15.23 -31.60 42.23
N ILE A 751 -13.97 -31.32 41.90
CA ILE A 751 -13.01 -30.68 42.83
C ILE A 751 -13.54 -29.31 43.25
N PHE A 752 -13.99 -28.49 42.31
CA PHE A 752 -14.56 -27.17 42.63
C PHE A 752 -15.78 -27.26 43.56
N SER A 753 -16.67 -28.24 43.32
CA SER A 753 -17.85 -28.44 44.16
C SER A 753 -17.50 -28.83 45.59
N ARG A 754 -16.42 -29.60 45.81
CA ARG A 754 -15.95 -30.01 47.14
C ARG A 754 -15.19 -28.91 47.88
N LEU A 755 -14.77 -27.87 47.18
CA LEU A 755 -14.12 -26.68 47.73
C LEU A 755 -15.12 -25.52 47.92
N ASP A 756 -16.42 -25.80 47.88
CA ASP A 756 -17.53 -24.83 48.00
C ASP A 756 -17.44 -23.64 47.05
N TYR A 757 -16.75 -23.79 45.92
CA TYR A 757 -16.48 -22.72 44.97
C TYR A 757 -15.85 -21.46 45.62
N ARG A 758 -15.24 -21.59 46.80
CA ARG A 758 -14.48 -20.52 47.44
C ARG A 758 -13.31 -20.19 46.50
N GLY A 759 -12.95 -18.91 46.45
CA GLY A 759 -11.99 -18.36 45.49
C GLY A 759 -10.58 -18.96 45.56
N PRO A 760 -9.54 -18.26 45.12
CA PRO A 760 -8.21 -18.87 44.90
C PRO A 760 -7.53 -19.49 46.15
N VAL A 761 -8.06 -19.29 47.36
CA VAL A 761 -7.49 -19.85 48.60
C VAL A 761 -8.55 -20.70 49.31
N PRO A 762 -8.53 -22.04 49.13
CA PRO A 762 -9.44 -22.92 49.85
C PRO A 762 -9.04 -23.08 51.32
N ASP A 763 -10.02 -23.43 52.17
CA ASP A 763 -9.75 -23.76 53.56
C ASP A 763 -8.95 -25.07 53.67
N ARG A 764 -8.15 -25.20 54.73
CA ARG A 764 -7.28 -26.35 55.00
C ARG A 764 -8.07 -27.67 54.96
N ARG A 765 -9.25 -27.73 55.60
CA ARG A 765 -10.09 -28.95 55.66
C ARG A 765 -10.65 -29.32 54.29
N THR A 766 -11.08 -28.32 53.51
CA THR A 766 -11.65 -28.56 52.17
C THR A 766 -10.60 -29.06 51.17
N SER A 767 -9.34 -28.64 51.31
CA SER A 767 -8.26 -29.03 50.40
C SER A 767 -7.96 -30.54 50.38
N ASP A 768 -8.25 -31.28 51.45
CA ASP A 768 -8.13 -32.75 51.50
C ASP A 768 -9.12 -33.46 50.57
N ARG A 769 -10.31 -32.89 50.40
CA ARG A 769 -11.35 -33.43 49.52
C ARG A 769 -10.96 -33.38 48.05
N ALA A 770 -10.03 -32.50 47.67
CA ALA A 770 -9.50 -32.46 46.30
C ALA A 770 -8.58 -33.67 46.01
N LEU A 771 -7.85 -34.16 47.02
CA LEU A 771 -6.95 -35.32 46.87
C LEU A 771 -7.72 -36.61 46.64
N SER A 772 -8.85 -36.82 47.32
CA SER A 772 -9.66 -38.03 47.16
C SER A 772 -10.24 -38.17 45.75
N ILE A 773 -10.54 -37.04 45.08
CA ILE A 773 -11.00 -37.03 43.69
C ILE A 773 -9.86 -37.34 42.73
N ILE A 774 -8.68 -36.75 42.92
CA ILE A 774 -7.54 -36.97 42.01
C ILE A 774 -7.00 -38.39 42.09
N ARG A 775 -7.03 -39.02 43.27
CA ARG A 775 -6.65 -40.44 43.39
C ARG A 775 -7.44 -41.34 42.45
N LYS A 776 -8.69 -40.98 42.12
CA LYS A 776 -9.53 -41.73 41.16
C LYS A 776 -9.24 -41.40 39.70
N HIS A 777 -8.52 -40.31 39.42
CA HIS A 777 -8.20 -39.83 38.07
C HIS A 777 -6.75 -39.30 37.99
N PRO A 778 -5.75 -40.16 38.18
CA PRO A 778 -4.34 -39.75 38.30
C PRO A 778 -3.73 -39.19 37.01
N SER A 779 -4.39 -39.37 35.85
CA SER A 779 -3.94 -38.87 34.55
C SER A 779 -4.53 -37.50 34.15
N ASP A 780 -5.50 -36.95 34.90
CA ASP A 780 -6.14 -35.67 34.55
C ASP A 780 -5.29 -34.45 34.98
N ILE A 781 -4.27 -34.12 34.17
CA ILE A 781 -3.29 -33.05 34.42
C ILE A 781 -3.94 -31.70 34.81
N PRO A 782 -4.98 -31.19 34.12
CA PRO A 782 -5.69 -29.97 34.55
C PRO A 782 -6.23 -30.01 35.98
N SER A 783 -6.81 -31.14 36.39
CA SER A 783 -7.34 -31.35 37.75
C SER A 783 -6.21 -31.40 38.77
N ILE A 784 -5.10 -32.10 38.45
CA ILE A 784 -3.90 -32.17 39.30
C ILE A 784 -3.29 -30.77 39.48
N LYS A 785 -3.11 -30.00 38.39
CA LYS A 785 -2.62 -28.61 38.44
C LYS A 785 -3.45 -27.77 39.40
N TYR A 786 -4.77 -27.89 39.33
CA TYR A 786 -5.65 -27.11 40.18
C TYR A 786 -5.58 -27.53 41.65
N ALA A 787 -5.63 -28.82 41.98
CA ALA A 787 -5.53 -29.25 43.36
C ALA A 787 -4.15 -29.00 43.96
N PHE A 788 -3.08 -29.17 43.17
CA PHE A 788 -1.74 -28.81 43.60
C PHE A 788 -1.68 -27.30 43.93
N ALA A 789 -2.26 -26.43 43.10
CA ALA A 789 -2.38 -25.00 43.42
C ALA A 789 -3.19 -24.75 44.69
N ALA A 790 -4.33 -25.43 44.85
CA ALA A 790 -5.16 -25.34 46.05
C ALA A 790 -4.37 -25.71 47.30
N LEU A 791 -3.68 -26.86 47.32
CA LEU A 791 -2.87 -27.31 48.46
C LEU A 791 -1.73 -26.35 48.80
N VAL A 792 -1.04 -25.85 47.77
CA VAL A 792 0.02 -24.85 47.92
C VAL A 792 -0.53 -23.56 48.54
N LEU A 793 -1.67 -23.06 48.03
CA LEU A 793 -2.31 -21.83 48.50
C LEU A 793 -2.96 -21.99 49.90
N SER A 794 -3.43 -23.18 50.26
CA SER A 794 -3.94 -23.53 51.60
C SER A 794 -2.86 -23.82 52.64
N LYS A 795 -1.58 -23.49 52.35
CA LYS A 795 -0.43 -23.68 53.27
C LYS A 795 -0.10 -25.15 53.58
N ARG A 796 -0.34 -26.08 52.63
CA ARG A 796 -0.07 -27.52 52.79
C ARG A 796 1.04 -28.04 51.86
N PRO A 797 2.29 -27.60 52.03
CA PRO A 797 3.39 -27.96 51.12
C PRO A 797 3.72 -29.45 51.14
N VAL A 798 3.53 -30.15 52.27
CA VAL A 798 3.80 -31.59 52.37
C VAL A 798 2.80 -32.38 51.52
N ALA A 799 1.51 -32.08 51.63
CA ALA A 799 0.48 -32.70 50.81
C ALA A 799 0.67 -32.37 49.32
N ALA A 800 1.03 -31.13 49.00
CA ALA A 800 1.37 -30.74 47.63
C ALA A 800 2.57 -31.53 47.10
N LYS A 801 3.64 -31.68 47.89
CA LYS A 801 4.82 -32.48 47.54
C LYS A 801 4.46 -33.95 47.29
N ARG A 802 3.68 -34.56 48.18
CA ARG A 802 3.18 -35.94 48.01
C ARG A 802 2.37 -36.09 46.72
N LEU A 803 1.47 -35.13 46.44
CA LEU A 803 0.72 -35.11 45.19
C LEU A 803 1.65 -35.02 43.97
N PHE A 804 2.63 -34.11 43.98
CA PHE A 804 3.61 -33.98 42.90
C PHE A 804 4.37 -35.29 42.68
N GLN A 805 4.81 -35.94 43.76
CA GLN A 805 5.52 -37.22 43.68
C GLN A 805 4.65 -38.32 43.07
N SER A 806 3.41 -38.46 43.57
CA SER A 806 2.47 -39.47 43.06
C SER A 806 2.04 -39.23 41.61
N SER A 807 2.05 -37.98 41.15
CA SER A 807 1.66 -37.63 39.78
C SER A 807 2.84 -37.66 38.80
N LEU A 808 4.08 -37.78 39.28
CA LEU A 808 5.30 -37.63 38.48
C LEU A 808 5.32 -38.46 37.18
N PRO A 809 4.85 -39.73 37.16
CA PRO A 809 4.84 -40.54 35.93
C PRO A 809 3.96 -39.95 34.81
N TYR A 810 2.98 -39.11 35.16
CA TYR A 810 2.00 -38.56 34.21
C TYR A 810 2.30 -37.12 33.78
N LEU A 811 3.37 -36.50 34.29
CA LEU A 811 3.67 -35.09 34.02
C LEU A 811 4.66 -34.93 32.88
N ASP A 812 4.29 -34.11 31.89
CA ASP A 812 5.20 -33.59 30.88
C ASP A 812 6.21 -32.59 31.49
N PRO A 813 7.40 -32.39 30.88
CA PRO A 813 8.40 -31.46 31.40
C PRO A 813 7.86 -30.04 31.65
N PRO A 814 7.08 -29.41 30.76
CA PRO A 814 6.47 -28.09 31.03
C PRO A 814 5.58 -28.06 32.28
N THR A 815 4.89 -29.16 32.58
CA THR A 815 4.09 -29.27 33.80
C THR A 815 4.96 -29.44 35.03
N LYS A 816 6.02 -30.25 35.00
CA LYS A 816 7.00 -30.35 36.10
C LYS A 816 7.58 -28.98 36.45
N ILE A 817 7.95 -28.19 35.43
CA ILE A 817 8.42 -26.81 35.58
C ILE A 817 7.35 -25.94 36.27
N TRP A 818 6.09 -26.02 35.85
CA TRP A 818 5.01 -25.26 36.47
C TRP A 818 4.79 -25.63 37.95
N PHE A 819 4.83 -26.92 38.30
CA PHE A 819 4.68 -27.40 39.67
C PHE A 819 5.82 -26.88 40.54
N GLY A 820 7.07 -27.05 40.09
CA GLY A 820 8.24 -26.56 40.80
C GLY A 820 8.20 -25.05 41.00
N ASN A 821 7.89 -24.27 39.96
CA ASN A 821 7.79 -22.82 40.05
C ASN A 821 6.70 -22.35 41.02
N MET A 822 5.53 -22.98 41.01
CA MET A 822 4.47 -22.62 41.95
C MET A 822 4.85 -22.97 43.40
N PHE A 823 5.53 -24.10 43.61
CA PHE A 823 6.04 -24.51 44.91
C PHE A 823 7.10 -23.54 45.44
N LEU A 824 8.10 -23.20 44.61
CA LEU A 824 9.16 -22.24 44.94
C LEU A 824 8.59 -20.85 45.23
N HIS A 825 7.67 -20.36 44.39
CA HIS A 825 7.02 -19.06 44.62
C HIS A 825 6.20 -19.05 45.93
N ARG A 826 5.62 -20.19 46.34
CA ARG A 826 4.94 -20.29 47.63
C ARG A 826 5.90 -20.25 48.81
N ILE A 827 7.03 -20.96 48.75
CA ILE A 827 8.08 -20.87 49.77
C ILE A 827 8.45 -19.40 49.97
N LEU A 828 8.71 -18.68 48.88
CA LEU A 828 9.04 -17.26 48.92
C LEU A 828 7.94 -16.39 49.55
N ARG A 829 6.66 -16.71 49.34
CA ARG A 829 5.52 -15.98 49.92
C ARG A 829 5.26 -16.32 51.39
N ARG A 830 5.67 -17.49 51.89
CA ARG A 830 5.37 -17.93 53.27
C ARG A 830 6.19 -17.16 54.31
N PHE A 831 7.36 -16.67 53.95
CA PHE A 831 8.22 -15.92 54.86
C PHE A 831 7.98 -14.42 54.68
N ASP A 832 7.47 -13.79 55.73
CA ASP A 832 7.39 -12.32 55.81
C ASP A 832 8.76 -11.71 56.14
N LYS A 833 9.59 -12.45 56.88
CA LYS A 833 10.96 -12.05 57.22
C LYS A 833 11.85 -11.99 55.96
N ARG A 834 12.48 -10.84 55.74
CA ARG A 834 13.34 -10.50 54.59
C ARG A 834 14.80 -10.92 54.80
N ASN A 835 15.04 -12.21 55.08
CA ASN A 835 16.34 -12.73 55.52
C ASN A 835 17.01 -13.69 54.49
N ILE A 836 18.34 -13.77 54.51
CA ILE A 836 19.19 -14.69 53.72
C ILE A 836 18.74 -16.15 53.83
N GLN A 837 18.20 -16.55 54.98
CA GLN A 837 17.71 -17.90 55.22
C GLN A 837 16.59 -18.30 54.25
N VAL A 838 15.77 -17.34 53.80
CA VAL A 838 14.71 -17.60 52.80
C VAL A 838 15.33 -17.91 51.44
N VAL A 839 16.38 -17.19 51.05
CA VAL A 839 17.12 -17.45 49.81
C VAL A 839 17.80 -18.82 49.87
N LYS A 840 18.53 -19.12 50.96
CA LYS A 840 19.16 -20.44 51.18
C LYS A 840 18.12 -21.57 51.08
N LYS A 841 16.96 -21.39 51.72
CA LYS A 841 15.85 -22.36 51.66
C LYS A 841 15.27 -22.51 50.26
N LEU A 842 15.15 -21.42 49.51
CA LEU A 842 14.65 -21.42 48.13
C LEU A 842 15.62 -22.18 47.20
N LEU A 843 16.92 -21.96 47.34
CA LEU A 843 17.96 -22.67 46.59
C LEU A 843 18.00 -24.16 46.93
N ARG A 844 17.94 -24.52 48.22
CA ARG A 844 17.82 -25.91 48.67
C ARG A 844 16.59 -26.58 48.09
N ALA A 845 15.44 -25.89 48.10
CA ALA A 845 14.21 -26.40 47.50
C ALA A 845 14.33 -26.56 45.98
N LYS A 846 15.01 -25.64 45.27
CA LYS A 846 15.28 -25.76 43.83
C LYS A 846 16.09 -27.03 43.55
N ASN A 847 17.24 -27.19 44.21
CA ASN A 847 18.13 -28.34 44.02
C ASN A 847 17.41 -29.66 44.37
N TYR A 848 16.63 -29.66 45.45
CA TYR A 848 15.81 -30.81 45.83
C TYR A 848 14.79 -31.18 44.75
N LEU A 849 14.09 -30.20 44.18
CA LEU A 849 13.13 -30.44 43.09
C LEU A 849 13.81 -30.93 41.81
N MET A 850 15.00 -30.40 41.49
CA MET A 850 15.78 -30.87 40.34
C MET A 850 16.17 -32.33 40.51
N ALA A 851 16.76 -32.69 41.66
CA ALA A 851 17.25 -34.04 41.94
C ALA A 851 16.12 -35.09 42.03
N ASN A 852 14.95 -34.73 42.59
CA ASN A 852 13.93 -35.73 42.95
C ASN A 852 12.67 -35.71 42.05
N PHE A 853 12.44 -34.63 41.30
CA PHE A 853 11.18 -34.45 40.54
C PHE A 853 11.41 -34.14 39.05
N GLY A 854 12.66 -34.23 38.56
CA GLY A 854 13.00 -33.87 37.18
C GLY A 854 12.61 -32.43 36.83
N PHE A 855 12.61 -31.53 37.81
CA PHE A 855 12.33 -30.11 37.59
C PHE A 855 13.52 -29.46 36.89
N THR A 856 13.27 -28.76 35.77
CA THR A 856 14.28 -27.96 35.09
C THR A 856 13.97 -26.47 35.29
N GLY A 857 14.98 -25.67 35.65
CA GLY A 857 14.78 -24.24 35.87
C GLY A 857 14.51 -23.50 34.55
N ASP A 858 13.48 -22.65 34.50
CA ASP A 858 13.20 -21.77 33.37
C ASP A 858 13.41 -20.28 33.75
N ARG A 859 13.09 -19.37 32.82
CA ARG A 859 13.11 -17.91 33.06
C ARG A 859 12.19 -17.50 34.22
N VAL A 860 11.08 -18.22 34.44
CA VAL A 860 10.17 -17.96 35.57
C VAL A 860 10.82 -18.39 36.88
N THR A 861 11.52 -19.54 36.91
CA THR A 861 12.32 -19.99 38.04
C THR A 861 13.35 -18.93 38.41
N TYR A 862 14.11 -18.44 37.42
CA TYR A 862 15.09 -17.38 37.62
C TYR A 862 14.45 -16.12 38.21
N ASN A 863 13.31 -15.67 37.67
CA ASN A 863 12.56 -14.53 38.20
C ASN A 863 12.11 -14.74 39.66
N ILE A 864 11.71 -15.97 40.04
CA ILE A 864 11.33 -16.29 41.42
C ILE A 864 12.55 -16.21 42.34
N LEU A 865 13.71 -16.73 41.91
CA LEU A 865 14.96 -16.64 42.68
C LEU A 865 15.41 -15.18 42.83
N MET A 866 15.37 -14.40 41.74
CA MET A 866 15.66 -12.96 41.75
C MET A 866 14.73 -12.19 42.67
N LYS A 867 13.43 -12.51 42.67
CA LYS A 867 12.48 -11.94 43.63
C LYS A 867 12.88 -12.25 45.08
N GLY A 868 13.39 -13.46 45.33
CA GLY A 868 13.95 -13.85 46.62
C GLY A 868 15.12 -12.96 47.04
N MET A 869 16.10 -12.80 46.15
CA MET A 869 17.27 -11.95 46.36
C MET A 869 16.87 -10.49 46.61
N LEU A 870 16.03 -9.91 45.75
CA LEU A 870 15.62 -8.51 45.86
C LEU A 870 14.77 -8.21 47.11
N ARG A 871 14.12 -9.22 47.69
CA ARG A 871 13.41 -9.08 48.99
C ARG A 871 14.36 -9.04 50.18
N TRP A 872 15.58 -9.56 50.08
CA TRP A 872 16.55 -9.55 51.18
C TRP A 872 17.04 -8.12 51.43
N ARG A 873 16.84 -7.61 52.66
CA ARG A 873 17.12 -6.22 53.02
C ARG A 873 18.60 -5.84 52.86
N ASN A 874 19.52 -6.78 53.11
CA ASN A 874 20.97 -6.51 53.10
C ASN A 874 21.57 -6.49 51.69
N VAL A 875 20.77 -6.66 50.63
CA VAL A 875 21.23 -6.41 49.26
C VAL A 875 21.35 -4.90 49.08
N SER A 876 22.58 -4.39 49.03
CA SER A 876 22.91 -2.97 48.82
C SER A 876 22.38 -2.47 47.48
N ILE A 877 22.33 -1.14 47.32
CA ILE A 877 21.93 -0.48 46.07
C ILE A 877 22.85 -0.93 44.92
N THR A 878 24.17 -0.89 45.13
CA THR A 878 25.18 -1.34 44.16
C THR A 878 24.94 -2.78 43.73
N ARG A 879 24.67 -3.68 44.68
CA ARG A 879 24.39 -5.09 44.38
C ARG A 879 23.08 -5.29 43.63
N ALA A 880 22.06 -4.47 43.90
CA ALA A 880 20.80 -4.50 43.15
C ALA A 880 20.99 -4.03 41.70
N ARG A 881 21.82 -3.01 41.46
CA ARG A 881 22.21 -2.57 40.10
C ARG A 881 23.00 -3.65 39.36
N MET A 882 24.00 -4.26 40.02
CA MET A 882 24.76 -5.40 39.47
C MET A 882 23.86 -6.56 39.08
N LEU A 883 22.93 -6.95 39.96
CA LEU A 883 21.98 -8.03 39.68
C LEU A 883 21.08 -7.72 38.47
N PHE A 884 20.75 -6.45 38.21
CA PHE A 884 19.99 -6.07 37.03
C PHE A 884 20.84 -6.20 35.76
N ASP A 885 22.07 -5.68 35.78
CA ASP A 885 23.02 -5.81 34.67
C ASP A 885 23.32 -7.30 34.35
N ASP A 886 23.42 -8.15 35.37
CA ASP A 886 23.57 -9.60 35.20
C ASP A 886 22.34 -10.22 34.52
N CYS A 887 21.12 -9.75 34.83
CA CYS A 887 19.94 -10.19 34.09
C CYS A 887 20.05 -9.83 32.60
N ILE A 888 20.54 -8.64 32.28
CA ILE A 888 20.75 -8.21 30.89
C ILE A 888 21.78 -9.11 30.19
N ARG A 889 22.90 -9.40 30.83
CA ARG A 889 23.93 -10.33 30.31
C ARG A 889 23.37 -11.72 30.05
N MET A 890 22.45 -12.18 30.90
CA MET A 890 21.75 -13.46 30.73
C MET A 890 20.67 -13.44 29.62
N GLY A 891 20.56 -12.37 28.83
CA GLY A 891 19.68 -12.28 27.67
C GLY A 891 18.31 -11.66 27.93
N TYR A 892 18.12 -10.91 29.02
CA TYR A 892 16.95 -10.04 29.14
C TYR A 892 17.14 -8.80 28.24
N PRO A 893 16.17 -8.44 27.39
CA PRO A 893 16.39 -7.45 26.35
C PRO A 893 16.42 -6.03 26.90
N VAL A 894 17.30 -5.23 26.34
CA VAL A 894 17.38 -3.80 26.60
C VAL A 894 17.74 -3.08 25.30
N GLY A 895 16.93 -2.09 24.95
CA GLY A 895 17.17 -1.21 23.80
C GLY A 895 18.55 -0.55 23.85
N SER A 896 19.14 -0.35 22.67
CA SER A 896 20.51 0.17 22.47
C SER A 896 20.78 1.45 23.25
N ARG A 897 19.83 2.41 23.22
CA ARG A 897 19.93 3.70 23.92
C ARG A 897 20.11 3.62 25.44
N TRP A 898 19.78 2.49 26.06
CA TRP A 898 19.89 2.30 27.50
C TRP A 898 21.17 1.56 27.90
N ARG A 899 22.00 1.13 26.95
CA ARG A 899 23.27 0.45 27.20
C ARG A 899 24.36 1.51 27.38
N ARG A 900 25.14 1.38 28.46
CA ARG A 900 26.27 2.26 28.79
C ARG A 900 27.57 1.44 28.72
N PHE A 901 28.55 1.76 29.57
CA PHE A 901 29.76 0.97 29.75
C PHE A 901 29.45 -0.52 29.97
N ASN A 902 30.30 -1.42 29.48
CA ASN A 902 30.11 -2.87 29.52
C ASN A 902 28.80 -3.39 28.90
N ASN A 903 28.19 -2.63 27.98
CA ASN A 903 26.98 -3.04 27.25
C ASN A 903 25.76 -3.32 28.17
N VAL A 904 25.70 -2.68 29.34
CA VAL A 904 24.63 -2.83 30.34
C VAL A 904 24.15 -1.48 30.88
N PRO A 905 22.94 -1.39 31.48
CA PRO A 905 22.36 -0.10 31.86
C PRO A 905 23.06 0.65 32.99
N PHE A 906 23.61 -0.05 33.99
CA PHE A 906 24.26 0.59 35.13
C PHE A 906 25.79 0.57 35.07
N GLY A 907 26.39 0.04 34.02
CA GLY A 907 27.84 0.03 33.81
C GLY A 907 28.61 -0.84 34.80
N THR A 908 27.94 -1.68 35.60
CA THR A 908 28.63 -2.47 36.63
C THR A 908 29.54 -3.52 36.00
N GLN A 909 30.71 -3.76 36.59
CA GLN A 909 31.59 -4.83 36.11
C GLN A 909 30.98 -6.21 36.42
N SER A 910 31.12 -7.15 35.49
CA SER A 910 30.65 -8.52 35.71
C SER A 910 31.49 -9.16 36.81
N PRO A 911 30.90 -9.82 37.81
CA PRO A 911 31.68 -10.71 38.66
C PRO A 911 32.29 -11.83 37.79
N VAL A 912 33.46 -12.35 38.22
CA VAL A 912 34.21 -13.44 37.55
C VAL A 912 33.36 -14.70 37.33
N SER A 913 32.25 -14.85 38.06
CA SER A 913 31.22 -15.84 37.79
C SER A 913 29.82 -15.22 37.84
N PRO A 914 29.07 -15.20 36.73
CA PRO A 914 27.69 -14.72 36.74
C PRO A 914 26.83 -15.57 37.68
N LEU A 915 25.93 -14.94 38.41
CA LEU A 915 24.96 -15.61 39.29
C LEU A 915 23.92 -16.38 38.46
N THR A 916 24.30 -17.56 37.96
CA THR A 916 23.42 -18.45 37.19
C THR A 916 22.45 -19.23 38.07
N PHE A 917 22.61 -19.17 39.40
CA PHE A 917 21.88 -19.98 40.39
C PHE A 917 21.86 -21.49 40.06
N GLY A 918 22.86 -21.98 39.31
CA GLY A 918 22.88 -23.35 38.80
C GLY A 918 21.66 -23.69 37.93
N ILE A 919 21.10 -22.72 37.21
CA ILE A 919 20.12 -22.94 36.15
C ILE A 919 20.90 -23.06 34.85
N SER A 920 20.73 -24.18 34.14
CA SER A 920 21.30 -24.41 32.80
C SER A 920 20.96 -23.26 31.85
N ALA A 921 21.68 -23.16 30.72
CA ALA A 921 21.50 -22.10 29.72
C ALA A 921 20.01 -21.77 29.51
N LEU A 922 19.63 -20.53 29.85
CA LEU A 922 18.23 -20.11 29.81
C LEU A 922 17.75 -20.03 28.36
N ASP A 923 16.57 -20.57 28.09
CA ASP A 923 15.93 -20.52 26.76
C ASP A 923 16.03 -19.10 26.15
N PRO A 924 16.52 -18.96 24.90
CA PRO A 924 16.57 -17.68 24.20
C PRO A 924 15.18 -17.09 23.96
N GLN A 925 14.13 -17.91 23.92
CA GLN A 925 12.76 -17.43 23.73
C GLN A 925 12.21 -16.76 25.00
N ILE A 926 12.30 -15.43 25.05
CA ILE A 926 11.78 -14.64 26.16
C ILE A 926 10.42 -14.00 25.83
N SER A 927 9.44 -14.20 26.71
CA SER A 927 8.12 -13.57 26.62
C SER A 927 8.07 -12.27 27.42
N PHE A 928 7.70 -11.16 26.77
CA PHE A 928 7.54 -9.87 27.45
C PHE A 928 6.57 -9.93 28.63
N GLN A 929 5.36 -10.47 28.41
CA GLN A 929 4.34 -10.51 29.47
C GLN A 929 4.67 -11.50 30.60
N ARG A 930 5.29 -12.63 30.27
CA ARG A 930 5.52 -13.71 31.25
C ARG A 930 6.85 -13.55 31.99
N HIS A 931 7.90 -13.03 31.34
CA HIS A 931 9.27 -13.01 31.87
C HIS A 931 9.75 -11.58 32.14
N ILE A 932 9.74 -10.70 31.12
CA ILE A 932 10.38 -9.37 31.19
C ILE A 932 9.62 -8.43 32.13
N ARG A 933 8.33 -8.20 31.85
CA ARG A 933 7.51 -7.24 32.61
C ARG A 933 7.45 -7.56 34.11
N PRO A 934 7.26 -8.83 34.54
CA PRO A 934 7.34 -9.17 35.95
C PRO A 934 8.72 -8.89 36.56
N LEU A 935 9.82 -9.27 35.89
CA LEU A 935 11.17 -9.04 36.40
C LEU A 935 11.45 -7.55 36.60
N TYR A 936 11.18 -6.73 35.58
CA TYR A 936 11.50 -5.31 35.62
C TYR A 936 10.66 -4.59 36.67
N LYS A 937 9.37 -4.94 36.82
CA LYS A 937 8.54 -4.43 37.92
C LYS A 937 9.07 -4.80 39.30
N MET A 938 9.71 -5.96 39.47
CA MET A 938 10.35 -6.33 40.73
C MET A 938 11.57 -5.48 41.03
N PHE A 939 12.41 -5.19 40.03
CA PHE A 939 13.54 -4.28 40.18
C PHE A 939 13.12 -2.84 40.45
N ILE A 940 12.14 -2.31 39.70
CA ILE A 940 11.58 -0.98 39.94
C ILE A 940 11.12 -0.85 41.40
N LYS A 941 10.34 -1.82 41.88
CA LYS A 941 9.91 -1.85 43.29
C LYS A 941 11.09 -1.96 44.25
N ALA A 942 12.09 -2.79 43.93
CA ALA A 942 13.26 -3.00 44.77
C ALA A 942 14.15 -1.76 44.89
N PHE A 943 14.29 -0.97 43.83
CA PHE A 943 15.03 0.29 43.80
C PHE A 943 14.31 1.38 44.60
N TYR A 944 12.99 1.56 44.40
CA TYR A 944 12.20 2.49 45.23
C TYR A 944 12.27 2.16 46.72
N LEU A 945 12.15 0.86 47.08
CA LEU A 945 12.27 0.43 48.47
C LEU A 945 13.66 0.71 49.09
N ARG A 946 14.68 0.95 48.26
CA ARG A 946 16.06 1.28 48.67
C ARG A 946 16.41 2.75 48.42
N LYS A 947 15.41 3.60 48.11
CA LYS A 947 15.56 5.03 47.80
C LYS A 947 16.43 5.34 46.56
N ASP A 948 16.66 4.38 45.66
CA ASP A 948 17.36 4.61 44.38
C ASP A 948 16.35 4.95 43.27
N VAL A 949 15.88 6.20 43.29
CA VAL A 949 14.83 6.67 42.36
C VAL A 949 15.33 6.69 40.91
N GLU A 950 16.60 7.04 40.70
CA GLU A 950 17.21 7.11 39.38
C GLU A 950 17.30 5.74 38.71
N ALA A 951 17.76 4.70 39.41
CA ALA A 951 17.73 3.35 38.87
C ALA A 951 16.30 2.88 38.55
N ALA A 952 15.33 3.23 39.39
CA ALA A 952 13.93 2.90 39.13
C ALA A 952 13.40 3.58 37.86
N LYS A 953 13.69 4.86 37.64
CA LYS A 953 13.34 5.60 36.41
C LYS A 953 13.98 4.98 35.17
N THR A 954 15.26 4.61 35.25
CA THR A 954 15.97 3.93 34.15
C THR A 954 15.29 2.61 33.78
N VAL A 955 14.97 1.76 34.75
CA VAL A 955 14.27 0.48 34.48
C VAL A 955 12.84 0.69 33.97
N ILE A 956 12.14 1.76 34.41
CA ILE A 956 10.84 2.14 33.82
C ILE A 956 11.00 2.53 32.36
N GLY A 957 12.03 3.32 32.03
CA GLY A 957 12.35 3.72 30.67
C GLY A 957 12.62 2.53 29.76
N ILE A 958 13.42 1.56 30.23
CA ILE A 958 13.67 0.29 29.53
C ILE A 958 12.36 -0.49 29.38
N LEU A 959 11.58 -0.66 30.44
CA LEU A 959 10.32 -1.41 30.39
C LEU A 959 9.34 -0.83 29.35
N LYS A 960 9.24 0.50 29.25
CA LYS A 960 8.41 1.18 28.25
C LYS A 960 8.95 0.99 26.83
N SER A 961 10.27 1.08 26.64
CA SER A 961 10.92 0.78 25.35
C SER A 961 10.61 -0.64 24.88
N GLU A 962 10.80 -1.63 25.74
CA GLU A 962 10.53 -3.04 25.42
C GLU A 962 9.03 -3.33 25.20
N GLU A 963 8.15 -2.62 25.91
CA GLU A 963 6.69 -2.70 25.67
C GLU A 963 6.34 -2.18 24.27
N ALA A 964 6.89 -1.02 23.88
CA ALA A 964 6.70 -0.45 22.55
C ALA A 964 7.26 -1.36 21.45
N GLU A 965 8.47 -1.90 21.62
CA GLU A 965 9.07 -2.81 20.63
C GLU A 965 8.27 -4.12 20.51
N THR A 966 7.80 -4.67 21.65
CA THR A 966 6.93 -5.86 21.62
C THR A 966 5.63 -5.58 20.88
N LEU A 967 5.05 -4.39 21.06
CA LEU A 967 3.85 -3.96 20.34
C LEU A 967 4.12 -3.83 18.84
N LEU A 968 5.25 -3.25 18.42
CA LEU A 968 5.66 -3.16 17.02
C LEU A 968 5.88 -4.54 16.39
N ARG A 969 6.63 -5.43 17.06
CA ARG A 969 6.82 -6.82 16.60
C ARG A 969 5.49 -7.56 16.48
N GLN A 970 4.57 -7.32 17.42
CA GLN A 970 3.23 -7.88 17.34
C GLN A 970 2.47 -7.30 16.16
N GLN A 971 2.47 -5.98 15.94
CA GLN A 971 1.83 -5.35 14.77
C GLN A 971 2.39 -5.90 13.45
N HIS A 972 3.71 -6.06 13.33
CA HIS A 972 4.37 -6.60 12.14
C HIS A 972 3.93 -8.03 11.81
N ARG A 973 4.06 -8.98 12.77
CA ARG A 973 3.65 -10.40 12.56
C ARG A 973 2.22 -10.52 12.07
N ASP A 974 1.41 -9.59 12.53
CA ASP A 974 -0.02 -9.66 12.50
C ASP A 974 -0.50 -8.86 11.25
N ARG A 975 0.30 -7.90 10.73
CA ARG A 975 0.23 -7.33 9.37
C ARG A 975 0.63 -8.36 8.31
N SER A 976 1.75 -9.07 8.48
CA SER A 976 2.16 -10.15 7.56
C SER A 976 1.11 -11.25 7.45
N ARG A 977 0.37 -11.55 8.54
CA ARG A 977 -0.78 -12.47 8.49
C ARG A 977 -1.94 -11.94 7.65
N LEU A 978 -2.20 -10.62 7.70
CA LEU A 978 -3.24 -9.99 6.91
C LEU A 978 -2.87 -9.98 5.43
N GLU A 979 -1.63 -9.61 5.11
CA GLU A 979 -1.10 -9.62 3.73
C GLU A 979 -1.16 -11.03 3.13
N ARG A 980 -0.77 -12.07 3.90
CA ARG A 980 -0.94 -13.48 3.48
C ARG A 980 -2.40 -13.85 3.25
N PHE A 981 -3.32 -13.35 4.07
CA PHE A 981 -4.74 -13.61 3.91
C PHE A 981 -5.34 -12.89 2.70
N GLN A 982 -4.95 -11.63 2.47
CA GLN A 982 -5.34 -10.85 1.29
C GLN A 982 -4.80 -11.47 0.01
N LYS A 983 -3.52 -11.89 0.00
CA LYS A 983 -2.91 -12.61 -1.12
C LYS A 983 -3.61 -13.95 -1.39
N ALA A 984 -3.99 -14.68 -0.34
CA ALA A 984 -4.79 -15.90 -0.51
C ALA A 984 -6.17 -15.62 -1.12
N GLN A 985 -6.84 -14.52 -0.72
CA GLN A 985 -8.11 -14.11 -1.31
C GLN A 985 -7.99 -13.61 -2.75
N SER A 986 -6.95 -12.85 -3.09
CA SER A 986 -6.71 -12.39 -4.47
C SER A 986 -6.43 -13.58 -5.38
N ASN A 987 -5.60 -14.53 -4.94
CA ASN A 987 -5.31 -15.75 -5.70
C ASN A 987 -6.57 -16.61 -5.89
N GLN A 988 -7.43 -16.71 -4.88
CA GLN A 988 -8.70 -17.44 -4.99
C GLN A 988 -9.70 -16.75 -5.93
N ARG A 989 -9.63 -15.41 -6.09
CA ARG A 989 -10.44 -14.66 -7.05
C ARG A 989 -9.89 -14.72 -8.48
N GLN A 990 -8.58 -14.85 -8.65
CA GLN A 990 -7.96 -15.02 -9.97
C GLN A 990 -8.15 -16.45 -10.51
N SER A 991 -8.28 -17.44 -9.62
CA SER A 991 -8.54 -18.84 -9.96
C SER A 991 -10.00 -19.15 -10.27
N LYS A 992 -10.92 -18.21 -10.04
CA LYS A 992 -12.35 -18.32 -10.34
C LYS A 992 -12.69 -17.38 -11.48
#